data_AF-A0A091M3J5-F1
#
_entry.id   AF-A0A091M3J5-F1
#
_cell.length_a   1.000
_cell.length_b   1.000
_cell.length_c   1.000
_cell.angle_alpha   90.00
_cell.angle_beta   90.00
_cell.angle_gamma   90.00
#
_symmetry.space_group_name_H-M   'P 1'
#
loop_
_entity.id
_entity.type
_entity.pdbx_description
1 polymer ?
#
loop_
_entity_poly.entity_id
_entity_poly.type
_entity_poly.pdbx_seq_one_letter_code
_entity_poly.pdbx_strand_id
1 'polypeptide(L)'
;LLKNAQNEVHFKIWYQKLLAALQFCAGKTLNNEFSKEGKLVRILEDIAKKVKAASDSKRKEVLKVELNRLQLFFQEVKVCRLPLNPALVVQGIEADSCSYFTSNAFPLKISFINANAPSGNINVIFKTGDDLRQDMLVLQLVRVMDSIWLQEGLDMQMIIYRCLSTGKGQGLVQMVPDATTLAKIHRESGLIGPLKENTIKKWFRHHHPLESSYQEAIRNFFYSCAGWCVVTFILGVCDRHSDNIMLTNAGHMFHIDFGRFLGHAQTFGSIRRDRAPFIFTSEMEYFITEGGKNPQRFQEFVELCCRAYNTVRKHSQLLLNLLEMMLHAGLPELNSVQDLKYVYDNLRPQDSDLQATSYFTRKIKESLECFPVKLNNLIHTLVQMSVTGSAKPPAPEAVPQEWMMLDAEKSIARATILGFNKKSDYLYLVQVVQTCNVVTFVEKSFDQFSKLHSHLQKQFTSHALPEFPHSWHLPFTDLEHKRVKDLNLYLKQLLSGSRKLANNELVLSFFLNWSKNTLAEDSSSVTLGPQSTDHKPGVQLVISYESTHLTIMLKHMRNIRLPDGSAPSAHAEFYLLPDPYEVSRRKTRTAPKSSDPTYNEIVVYDKVTELKGRILKLVVKSKGTFVGAVNIQLSSVQLNEEKWYPLGNSII
;
A
#
# COMPACT_ATOMS: atom_id res chain seq x y z
N LEU A 1 16.13 -14.67 -25.97
CA LEU A 1 15.51 -13.75 -26.96
C LEU A 1 15.52 -14.34 -28.37
N LEU A 2 16.66 -14.51 -29.05
CA LEU A 2 16.70 -15.05 -30.43
C LEU A 2 16.00 -16.40 -30.62
N LYS A 3 16.15 -17.34 -29.66
CA LYS A 3 15.42 -18.62 -29.67
C LYS A 3 13.89 -18.44 -29.59
N ASN A 4 13.41 -17.46 -28.84
CA ASN A 4 11.98 -17.16 -28.71
C ASN A 4 11.42 -16.52 -30.00
N ALA A 5 12.23 -15.64 -30.61
CA ALA A 5 11.89 -14.95 -31.84
C ALA A 5 11.90 -15.85 -33.10
N GLN A 6 12.17 -17.16 -32.99
CA GLN A 6 12.12 -18.08 -34.14
C GLN A 6 10.70 -18.25 -34.72
N ASN A 7 9.68 -17.83 -33.97
CA ASN A 7 8.29 -17.82 -34.42
C ASN A 7 7.87 -16.50 -35.09
N GLU A 8 8.77 -15.50 -35.17
CA GLU A 8 8.49 -14.21 -35.80
C GLU A 8 8.45 -14.32 -37.33
N VAL A 9 7.33 -13.97 -37.95
CA VAL A 9 7.10 -14.23 -39.39
C VAL A 9 8.06 -13.46 -40.29
N HIS A 10 8.34 -12.19 -39.96
CA HIS A 10 9.08 -11.28 -40.84
C HIS A 10 10.60 -11.42 -40.75
N PHE A 11 11.13 -11.71 -39.55
CA PHE A 11 12.57 -11.68 -39.28
C PHE A 11 13.17 -13.04 -38.92
N LYS A 12 12.39 -14.13 -39.00
CA LYS A 12 12.82 -15.50 -38.66
C LYS A 12 14.18 -15.87 -39.23
N ILE A 13 14.36 -15.70 -40.54
CA ILE A 13 15.59 -16.11 -41.23
C ILE A 13 16.79 -15.34 -40.68
N TRP A 14 16.62 -14.04 -40.41
CA TRP A 14 17.68 -13.20 -39.88
C TRP A 14 18.04 -13.58 -38.44
N TYR A 15 17.04 -13.80 -37.57
CA TYR A 15 17.27 -14.28 -36.21
C TYR A 15 17.90 -15.68 -36.16
N GLN A 16 17.56 -16.57 -37.10
CA GLN A 16 18.21 -17.87 -37.23
C GLN A 16 19.68 -17.74 -37.61
N LYS A 17 20.02 -16.87 -38.58
CA LYS A 17 21.41 -16.60 -38.96
C LYS A 17 22.21 -16.01 -37.80
N LEU A 18 21.66 -15.03 -37.08
CA LEU A 18 22.30 -14.46 -35.90
C LEU A 18 22.50 -15.48 -34.78
N LEU A 19 21.49 -16.32 -34.52
CA LEU A 19 21.61 -17.38 -33.52
C LEU A 19 22.68 -18.39 -33.90
N ALA A 20 22.75 -18.79 -35.18
CA ALA A 20 23.79 -19.70 -35.66
C ALA A 20 25.18 -19.10 -35.54
N ALA A 21 25.35 -17.82 -35.89
CA ALA A 21 26.61 -17.09 -35.71
C ALA A 21 27.02 -17.01 -34.23
N LEU A 22 26.06 -16.67 -33.34
CA LEU A 22 26.30 -16.63 -31.90
C LEU A 22 26.71 -18.01 -31.36
N GLN A 23 26.03 -19.07 -31.77
CA GLN A 23 26.36 -20.44 -31.37
C GLN A 23 27.73 -20.86 -31.89
N PHE A 24 28.10 -20.48 -33.12
CA PHE A 24 29.43 -20.76 -33.66
C PHE A 24 30.53 -20.09 -32.82
N CYS A 25 30.34 -18.83 -32.44
CA CYS A 25 31.33 -18.05 -31.68
C CYS A 25 31.34 -18.33 -30.17
N ALA A 26 30.24 -18.82 -29.58
CA ALA A 26 30.09 -19.03 -28.13
C ALA A 26 31.01 -20.12 -27.54
N GLY A 27 31.53 -21.01 -28.38
CA GLY A 27 32.35 -22.14 -27.95
C GLY A 27 31.55 -23.31 -27.36
N LYS A 28 32.21 -24.47 -27.27
CA LYS A 28 31.57 -25.75 -26.89
C LYS A 28 30.94 -25.71 -25.49
N THR A 29 31.62 -25.09 -24.52
CA THR A 29 31.15 -25.03 -23.13
C THR A 29 29.81 -24.32 -23.00
N LEU A 30 29.70 -23.10 -23.55
CA LEU A 30 28.47 -22.31 -23.47
C LEU A 30 27.33 -22.94 -24.30
N ASN A 31 27.65 -23.53 -25.46
CA ASN A 31 26.66 -24.27 -26.25
C ASN A 31 26.11 -25.50 -25.52
N ASN A 32 26.96 -26.23 -24.78
CA ASN A 32 26.51 -27.34 -23.95
C ASN A 32 25.55 -26.86 -22.86
N GLU A 33 25.85 -25.73 -22.21
CA GLU A 33 24.95 -25.12 -21.21
C GLU A 33 23.62 -24.69 -21.83
N PHE A 34 23.61 -24.00 -22.99
CA PHE A 34 22.38 -23.66 -23.71
C PHE A 34 21.56 -24.88 -24.14
N SER A 35 22.21 -26.03 -24.32
CA SER A 35 21.56 -27.30 -24.66
C SER A 35 20.89 -27.90 -23.42
N LYS A 36 21.55 -27.87 -22.26
CA LYS A 36 20.97 -28.26 -20.97
C LYS A 36 19.77 -27.38 -20.61
N GLU A 37 19.91 -26.06 -20.71
CA GLU A 37 18.83 -25.10 -20.49
C GLU A 37 17.62 -25.38 -21.40
N GLY A 38 17.88 -25.65 -22.68
CA GLY A 38 16.84 -25.99 -23.64
C GLY A 38 16.12 -27.30 -23.29
N LYS A 39 16.84 -28.34 -22.85
CA LYS A 39 16.25 -29.59 -22.36
C LYS A 39 15.40 -29.34 -21.10
N LEU A 40 15.93 -28.59 -20.13
CA LEU A 40 15.22 -28.24 -18.89
C LEU A 40 13.88 -27.54 -19.18
N VAL A 41 13.89 -26.51 -20.02
CA VAL A 41 12.66 -25.76 -20.38
C VAL A 41 11.62 -26.66 -21.06
N ARG A 42 12.04 -27.57 -21.96
CA ARG A 42 11.11 -28.52 -22.60
C ARG A 42 10.48 -29.48 -21.59
N ILE A 43 11.25 -29.98 -20.63
CA ILE A 43 10.72 -30.84 -19.57
C ILE A 43 9.68 -30.07 -18.76
N LEU A 44 9.98 -28.83 -18.36
CA LEU A 44 9.03 -27.97 -17.64
C LEU A 44 7.75 -27.71 -18.45
N GLU A 45 7.88 -27.43 -19.75
CA GLU A 45 6.77 -27.25 -20.67
C GLU A 45 5.84 -28.48 -20.71
N ASP A 46 6.42 -29.67 -20.86
CA ASP A 46 5.65 -30.91 -20.88
C ASP A 46 4.94 -31.19 -19.54
N ILE A 47 5.63 -30.96 -18.42
CA ILE A 47 5.05 -31.11 -17.07
C ILE A 47 3.86 -30.16 -16.94
N ALA A 48 4.02 -28.89 -17.31
CA ALA A 48 2.98 -27.89 -17.18
C ALA A 48 1.74 -28.23 -18.02
N LYS A 49 1.94 -28.68 -19.27
CA LYS A 49 0.85 -29.13 -20.15
C LYS A 49 0.09 -30.32 -19.56
N LYS A 50 0.80 -31.32 -19.03
CA LYS A 50 0.17 -32.51 -18.41
C LYS A 50 -0.58 -32.16 -17.13
N VAL A 51 0.01 -31.32 -16.27
CA VAL A 51 -0.64 -30.84 -15.04
C VAL A 51 -1.90 -30.04 -15.37
N LYS A 52 -1.87 -29.17 -16.39
CA LYS A 52 -3.03 -28.41 -16.84
C LYS A 52 -4.13 -29.29 -17.43
N ALA A 53 -3.77 -30.34 -18.17
CA ALA A 53 -4.72 -31.29 -18.76
C ALA A 53 -5.31 -32.29 -17.76
N ALA A 54 -4.66 -32.53 -16.63
CA ALA A 54 -5.14 -33.45 -15.60
C ALA A 54 -6.42 -32.92 -14.93
N SER A 55 -7.29 -33.82 -14.47
CA SER A 55 -8.43 -33.48 -13.61
C SER A 55 -7.98 -33.04 -12.22
N ASP A 56 -8.82 -32.26 -11.52
CA ASP A 56 -8.50 -31.73 -10.19
C ASP A 56 -8.08 -32.81 -9.18
N SER A 57 -8.74 -33.96 -9.19
CA SER A 57 -8.44 -35.10 -8.32
C SER A 57 -7.08 -35.75 -8.60
N LYS A 58 -6.61 -35.73 -9.85
CA LYS A 58 -5.36 -36.41 -10.27
C LYS A 58 -4.19 -35.46 -10.43
N ARG A 59 -4.41 -34.15 -10.44
CA ARG A 59 -3.39 -33.15 -10.78
C ARG A 59 -2.14 -33.20 -9.89
N LYS A 60 -2.32 -33.38 -8.58
CA LYS A 60 -1.22 -33.52 -7.62
C LYS A 60 -0.38 -34.77 -7.86
N GLU A 61 -1.03 -35.89 -8.18
CA GLU A 61 -0.36 -37.15 -8.51
C GLU A 61 0.41 -37.03 -9.83
N VAL A 62 -0.21 -36.45 -10.86
CA VAL A 62 0.44 -36.19 -12.16
C VAL A 62 1.68 -35.32 -11.98
N LEU A 63 1.62 -34.25 -11.18
CA LEU A 63 2.81 -33.44 -10.88
C LEU A 63 3.91 -34.31 -10.26
N LYS A 64 3.61 -35.08 -9.21
CA LYS A 64 4.60 -35.93 -8.53
C LYS A 64 5.28 -36.92 -9.48
N VAL A 65 4.50 -37.60 -10.32
CA VAL A 65 5.04 -38.56 -11.31
C VAL A 65 5.93 -37.87 -12.33
N GLU A 66 5.49 -36.72 -12.86
CA GLU A 66 6.21 -36.02 -13.92
C GLU A 66 7.47 -35.30 -13.42
N LEU A 67 7.56 -34.94 -12.12
CA LEU A 67 8.79 -34.40 -11.51
C LEU A 67 9.97 -35.39 -11.57
N ASN A 68 9.73 -36.71 -11.67
CA ASN A 68 10.80 -37.69 -11.87
C ASN A 68 11.62 -37.42 -13.13
N ARG A 69 11.04 -36.81 -14.17
CA ARG A 69 11.76 -36.44 -15.40
C ARG A 69 12.82 -35.36 -15.13
N LEU A 70 12.55 -34.43 -14.21
CA LEU A 70 13.54 -33.43 -13.79
C LEU A 70 14.65 -34.09 -12.96
N GLN A 71 14.31 -35.04 -12.09
CA GLN A 71 15.33 -35.79 -11.32
C GLN A 71 16.26 -36.56 -12.26
N LEU A 72 15.72 -37.30 -13.22
CA LEU A 72 16.50 -38.01 -14.25
C LEU A 72 17.40 -37.05 -15.05
N PHE A 73 16.88 -35.89 -15.43
CA PHE A 73 17.68 -34.86 -16.09
C PHE A 73 18.90 -34.46 -15.25
N PHE A 74 18.74 -34.18 -13.96
CA PHE A 74 19.85 -33.82 -13.08
C PHE A 74 20.79 -34.99 -12.76
N GLN A 75 20.32 -36.24 -12.80
CA GLN A 75 21.19 -37.41 -12.73
C GLN A 75 22.14 -37.50 -13.93
N GLU A 76 21.67 -37.15 -15.13
CA GLU A 76 22.47 -37.10 -16.38
C GLU A 76 23.42 -35.89 -16.39
N VAL A 77 22.88 -34.68 -16.22
CA VAL A 77 23.66 -33.44 -16.48
C VAL A 77 24.48 -32.96 -15.28
N LYS A 78 24.19 -33.47 -14.07
CA LYS A 78 24.71 -33.09 -12.75
C LYS A 78 24.39 -31.65 -12.33
N VAL A 79 24.67 -30.68 -13.18
CA VAL A 79 24.41 -29.25 -12.96
C VAL A 79 23.92 -28.56 -14.23
N CYS A 80 23.07 -27.56 -14.04
CA CYS A 80 22.55 -26.69 -15.09
C CYS A 80 22.48 -25.24 -14.58
N ARG A 81 22.78 -24.26 -15.44
CA ARG A 81 22.48 -22.85 -15.15
C ARG A 81 21.00 -22.57 -15.36
N LEU A 82 20.45 -21.65 -14.57
CA LEU A 82 19.06 -21.21 -14.75
C LEU A 82 18.98 -20.13 -15.85
N PRO A 83 18.09 -20.26 -16.84
CA PRO A 83 17.93 -19.25 -17.89
C PRO A 83 17.60 -17.84 -17.36
N LEU A 84 16.87 -17.75 -16.24
CA LEU A 84 16.54 -16.48 -15.58
C LEU A 84 17.77 -15.68 -15.11
N ASN A 85 18.80 -16.39 -14.65
CA ASN A 85 20.03 -15.79 -14.14
C ASN A 85 21.18 -16.80 -14.30
N PRO A 86 22.08 -16.61 -15.30
CA PRO A 86 23.19 -17.52 -15.56
C PRO A 86 24.20 -17.67 -14.42
N ALA A 87 24.19 -16.76 -13.43
CA ALA A 87 24.99 -16.87 -12.22
C ALA A 87 24.47 -17.95 -11.25
N LEU A 88 23.20 -18.36 -11.39
CA LEU A 88 22.59 -19.40 -10.56
C LEU A 88 22.79 -20.77 -11.19
N VAL A 89 23.48 -21.65 -10.46
CA VAL A 89 23.74 -23.03 -10.85
C VAL A 89 22.88 -23.93 -9.98
N VAL A 90 22.14 -24.84 -10.60
CA VAL A 90 21.24 -25.79 -9.93
C VAL A 90 21.69 -27.22 -10.19
N GLN A 91 21.55 -28.08 -9.18
CA GLN A 91 22.00 -29.48 -9.21
C GLN A 91 20.87 -30.51 -9.06
N GLY A 92 19.65 -30.06 -8.82
CA GLY A 92 18.52 -30.93 -8.55
C GLY A 92 17.24 -30.14 -8.26
N ILE A 93 16.21 -30.86 -7.84
CA ILE A 93 14.97 -30.29 -7.34
C ILE A 93 14.63 -30.86 -5.97
N GLU A 94 14.01 -30.05 -5.12
CA GLU A 94 13.36 -30.50 -3.90
C GLU A 94 11.89 -30.79 -4.24
N ALA A 95 11.59 -32.06 -4.54
CA ALA A 95 10.31 -32.46 -5.11
C ALA A 95 9.11 -32.13 -4.21
N ASP A 96 9.26 -32.27 -2.89
CA ASP A 96 8.19 -32.00 -1.93
C ASP A 96 7.82 -30.51 -1.81
N SER A 97 8.77 -29.62 -2.15
CA SER A 97 8.56 -28.17 -2.19
C SER A 97 8.04 -27.66 -3.54
N CYS A 98 7.98 -28.54 -4.55
CA CYS A 98 7.39 -28.23 -5.84
C CYS A 98 5.86 -28.33 -5.79
N SER A 99 5.17 -27.41 -6.44
CA SER A 99 3.70 -27.36 -6.46
C SER A 99 3.19 -26.69 -7.73
N TYR A 100 1.88 -26.44 -7.81
CA TYR A 100 1.28 -25.60 -8.84
C TYR A 100 0.36 -24.58 -8.17
N PHE A 101 0.20 -23.41 -8.78
CA PHE A 101 -0.78 -22.43 -8.32
C PHE A 101 -2.16 -22.77 -8.89
N THR A 102 -3.21 -22.49 -8.11
CA THR A 102 -4.61 -22.80 -8.49
C THR A 102 -5.28 -21.71 -9.33
N SER A 103 -4.49 -20.86 -10.00
CA SER A 103 -4.97 -19.88 -10.99
C SER A 103 -5.35 -20.57 -12.30
N ASN A 104 -6.12 -19.88 -13.18
CA ASN A 104 -6.59 -20.41 -14.47
C ASN A 104 -5.53 -21.12 -15.33
N ALA A 105 -4.28 -20.65 -15.32
CA ALA A 105 -3.20 -21.21 -16.12
C ALA A 105 -2.43 -22.38 -15.46
N PHE A 106 -2.71 -22.69 -14.19
CA PHE A 106 -2.00 -23.68 -13.37
C PHE A 106 -0.45 -23.62 -13.48
N PRO A 107 0.17 -22.45 -13.25
CA PRO A 107 1.62 -22.34 -13.37
C PRO A 107 2.33 -23.19 -12.30
N LEU A 108 3.49 -23.73 -12.67
CA LEU A 108 4.27 -24.59 -11.79
C LEU A 108 5.15 -23.76 -10.86
N LYS A 109 5.27 -24.17 -9.60
CA LYS A 109 6.33 -23.74 -8.67
C LYS A 109 7.37 -24.86 -8.61
N ILE A 110 8.60 -24.58 -9.01
CA ILE A 110 9.72 -25.51 -8.94
C ILE A 110 10.74 -24.99 -7.92
N SER A 111 11.09 -25.84 -6.95
CA SER A 111 12.14 -25.58 -5.96
C SER A 111 13.42 -26.27 -6.42
N PHE A 112 14.37 -25.50 -6.95
CA PHE A 112 15.67 -26.03 -7.39
C PHE A 112 16.68 -26.03 -6.25
N ILE A 113 17.46 -27.11 -6.16
CA ILE A 113 18.58 -27.19 -5.22
C ILE A 113 19.76 -26.40 -5.81
N ASN A 114 20.19 -25.37 -5.09
CA ASN A 114 21.34 -24.55 -5.48
C ASN A 114 22.63 -25.37 -5.36
N ALA A 115 23.49 -25.31 -6.38
CA ALA A 115 24.79 -25.99 -6.38
C ALA A 115 25.83 -25.25 -5.53
N ASN A 116 25.64 -23.94 -5.31
CA ASN A 116 26.51 -23.11 -4.48
C ASN A 116 25.91 -23.02 -3.06
N ALA A 117 26.51 -23.70 -2.07
CA ALA A 117 26.12 -23.59 -0.66
C ALA A 117 26.58 -22.22 -0.12
N PRO A 118 25.71 -21.37 0.49
CA PRO A 118 24.67 -21.69 1.48
C PRO A 118 23.28 -21.03 1.23
N SER A 119 22.99 -20.54 0.02
CA SER A 119 21.86 -19.60 -0.23
C SER A 119 20.44 -20.20 -0.30
N GLY A 120 20.23 -21.40 0.25
CA GLY A 120 18.93 -22.10 0.20
C GLY A 120 18.48 -22.50 -1.20
N ASN A 121 17.26 -23.04 -1.30
CA ASN A 121 16.66 -23.47 -2.57
C ASN A 121 16.21 -22.28 -3.42
N ILE A 122 16.34 -22.40 -4.74
CA ILE A 122 15.94 -21.37 -5.70
C ILE A 122 14.54 -21.71 -6.21
N ASN A 123 13.56 -20.90 -5.80
CA ASN A 123 12.17 -21.06 -6.23
C ASN A 123 11.91 -20.29 -7.53
N VAL A 124 11.36 -20.99 -8.52
CA VAL A 124 11.00 -20.43 -9.83
C VAL A 124 9.58 -20.81 -10.18
N ILE A 125 8.84 -19.87 -10.75
CA ILE A 125 7.52 -20.09 -11.32
C ILE A 125 7.68 -20.32 -12.82
N PHE A 126 7.11 -21.39 -13.35
CA PHE A 126 7.04 -21.64 -14.79
C PHE A 126 5.58 -21.48 -15.26
N LYS A 127 5.34 -20.48 -16.12
CA LYS A 127 4.02 -20.15 -16.67
C LYS A 127 3.90 -20.67 -18.10
N THR A 128 2.73 -21.20 -18.44
CA THR A 128 2.33 -21.55 -19.82
C THR A 128 0.93 -21.03 -20.12
N GLY A 129 0.73 -20.51 -21.34
CA GLY A 129 -0.49 -19.85 -21.78
C GLY A 129 -0.41 -18.32 -21.82
N ASP A 130 0.57 -17.71 -21.14
CA ASP A 130 0.71 -16.25 -21.02
C ASP A 130 1.91 -15.72 -21.81
N ASP A 131 1.76 -14.56 -22.44
CA ASP A 131 2.86 -13.90 -23.16
C ASP A 131 3.70 -13.03 -22.21
N LEU A 132 4.71 -13.65 -21.58
CA LEU A 132 5.61 -12.98 -20.63
C LEU A 132 6.50 -11.89 -21.24
N ARG A 133 6.45 -11.65 -22.56
CA ARG A 133 7.20 -10.53 -23.17
C ARG A 133 6.73 -9.18 -22.63
N GLN A 134 5.46 -9.07 -22.26
CA GLN A 134 4.90 -7.84 -21.66
C GLN A 134 5.45 -7.61 -20.25
N ASP A 135 5.43 -8.63 -19.38
CA ASP A 135 6.06 -8.56 -18.07
C ASP A 135 7.54 -8.20 -18.16
N MET A 136 8.27 -8.79 -19.11
CA MET A 136 9.68 -8.47 -19.34
C MET A 136 9.88 -7.00 -19.67
N LEU A 137 9.07 -6.44 -20.59
CA LEU A 137 9.16 -5.05 -20.99
C LEU A 137 8.85 -4.11 -19.80
N VAL A 138 7.76 -4.36 -19.07
CA VAL A 138 7.38 -3.56 -17.91
C VAL A 138 8.48 -3.60 -16.85
N LEU A 139 8.98 -4.80 -16.47
CA LEU A 139 10.06 -4.92 -15.51
C LEU A 139 11.36 -4.27 -15.99
N GLN A 140 11.64 -4.26 -17.29
CA GLN A 140 12.79 -3.53 -17.84
C GLN A 140 12.62 -2.01 -17.69
N LEU A 141 11.44 -1.47 -17.97
CA LEU A 141 11.15 -0.05 -17.75
C LEU A 141 11.26 0.32 -16.27
N VAL A 142 10.78 -0.55 -15.37
CA VAL A 142 10.95 -0.35 -13.91
C VAL A 142 12.44 -0.33 -13.53
N ARG A 143 13.29 -1.19 -14.09
CA ARG A 143 14.76 -1.12 -13.86
C ARG A 143 15.37 0.20 -14.34
N VAL A 144 14.88 0.74 -15.44
CA VAL A 144 15.32 2.05 -15.96
C VAL A 144 14.89 3.16 -15.00
N MET A 145 13.63 3.18 -14.56
CA MET A 145 13.13 4.14 -13.58
C MET A 145 13.92 4.08 -12.25
N ASP A 146 14.18 2.86 -11.76
CA ASP A 146 14.98 2.61 -10.56
C ASP A 146 16.42 3.12 -10.70
N SER A 147 17.05 2.87 -11.85
CA SER A 147 18.39 3.39 -12.14
C SER A 147 18.41 4.92 -12.18
N ILE A 148 17.39 5.55 -12.74
CA ILE A 148 17.25 7.03 -12.76
C ILE A 148 17.12 7.55 -11.32
N TRP A 149 16.28 6.94 -10.48
CA TRP A 149 16.15 7.37 -9.09
C TRP A 149 17.45 7.23 -8.30
N LEU A 150 18.16 6.11 -8.45
CA LEU A 150 19.44 5.87 -7.80
C LEU A 150 20.51 6.90 -8.22
N GLN A 151 20.54 7.28 -9.50
CA GLN A 151 21.45 8.34 -9.99
C GLN A 151 21.18 9.70 -9.34
N GLU A 152 19.94 9.98 -8.97
CA GLU A 152 19.50 11.19 -8.24
C GLU A 152 19.56 11.02 -6.71
N GLY A 153 20.22 9.98 -6.21
CA GLY A 153 20.36 9.69 -4.78
C GLY A 153 19.05 9.31 -4.09
N LEU A 154 18.10 8.75 -4.83
CA LEU A 154 16.78 8.34 -4.36
C LEU A 154 16.63 6.82 -4.46
N ASP A 155 16.90 6.10 -3.37
CA ASP A 155 16.67 4.66 -3.32
C ASP A 155 15.21 4.36 -2.91
N MET A 156 14.40 3.98 -3.90
CA MET A 156 12.98 3.68 -3.71
C MET A 156 12.72 2.28 -3.15
N GLN A 157 13.75 1.52 -2.76
CA GLN A 157 13.62 0.18 -2.16
C GLN A 157 12.83 -0.80 -3.06
N MET A 158 12.99 -0.68 -4.38
CA MET A 158 12.21 -1.43 -5.38
C MET A 158 12.64 -2.88 -5.44
N ILE A 159 11.68 -3.81 -5.32
CA ILE A 159 11.89 -5.21 -5.70
C ILE A 159 11.52 -5.40 -7.17
N ILE A 160 12.53 -5.68 -8.00
CA ILE A 160 12.36 -5.89 -9.45
C ILE A 160 12.75 -7.32 -9.83
N TYR A 161 11.81 -8.24 -9.64
CA TYR A 161 12.03 -9.67 -9.91
C TYR A 161 12.37 -9.95 -11.39
N ARG A 162 13.02 -11.09 -11.63
CA ARG A 162 13.38 -11.53 -12.98
C ARG A 162 12.21 -12.26 -13.65
N CYS A 163 11.97 -11.93 -14.90
CA CYS A 163 11.03 -12.61 -15.77
C CYS A 163 11.72 -12.87 -17.11
N LEU A 164 11.52 -14.05 -17.68
CA LEU A 164 12.10 -14.44 -18.96
C LEU A 164 11.11 -15.29 -19.76
N SER A 165 10.66 -14.78 -20.90
CA SER A 165 9.96 -15.56 -21.90
C SER A 165 10.93 -16.51 -22.60
N THR A 166 10.65 -17.81 -22.50
CA THR A 166 11.49 -18.88 -23.06
C THR A 166 10.93 -19.45 -24.36
N GLY A 167 9.70 -19.07 -24.74
CA GLY A 167 9.02 -19.48 -25.96
C GLY A 167 7.65 -18.81 -26.09
N LYS A 168 6.92 -19.14 -27.17
CA LYS A 168 5.58 -18.59 -27.42
C LYS A 168 4.62 -18.99 -26.29
N GLY A 169 4.11 -18.00 -25.57
CA GLY A 169 3.16 -18.22 -24.47
C GLY A 169 3.74 -18.99 -23.28
N GLN A 170 5.06 -18.93 -23.07
CA GLN A 170 5.69 -19.59 -21.92
C GLN A 170 6.93 -18.86 -21.40
N GLY A 171 7.24 -19.10 -20.13
CA GLY A 171 8.52 -18.70 -19.56
C GLY A 171 8.60 -18.85 -18.05
N LEU A 172 9.66 -18.25 -17.52
CA LEU A 172 10.09 -18.38 -16.14
C LEU A 172 9.92 -17.03 -15.43
N VAL A 173 9.51 -17.08 -14.17
CA VAL A 173 9.38 -15.93 -13.27
C VAL A 173 10.06 -16.27 -11.96
N GLN A 174 10.93 -15.38 -11.48
CA GLN A 174 11.57 -15.50 -10.18
C GLN A 174 10.53 -15.38 -9.06
N MET A 175 10.54 -16.32 -8.10
CA MET A 175 9.77 -16.15 -6.88
C MET A 175 10.56 -15.28 -5.90
N VAL A 176 9.95 -14.21 -5.42
CA VAL A 176 10.51 -13.37 -4.35
C VAL A 176 10.33 -14.10 -3.02
N PRO A 177 11.41 -14.32 -2.24
CA PRO A 177 11.31 -14.99 -0.94
C PRO A 177 10.50 -14.15 0.05
N ASP A 178 9.87 -14.83 1.02
CA ASP A 178 9.14 -14.20 2.13
C ASP A 178 8.08 -13.18 1.72
N ALA A 179 7.53 -13.33 0.50
CA ALA A 179 6.52 -12.46 -0.05
C ALA A 179 5.11 -13.08 0.04
N THR A 180 4.15 -12.28 0.49
CA THR A 180 2.74 -12.67 0.63
C THR A 180 1.86 -11.69 -0.13
N THR A 181 0.85 -12.18 -0.88
CA THR A 181 -0.09 -11.29 -1.56
C THR A 181 -0.95 -10.53 -0.56
N LEU A 182 -1.27 -9.27 -0.85
CA LEU A 182 -2.11 -8.45 0.02
C LEU A 182 -3.49 -9.09 0.24
N ALA A 183 -4.05 -9.75 -0.79
CA ALA A 183 -5.28 -10.53 -0.67
C ALA A 183 -5.18 -11.66 0.36
N LYS A 184 -4.05 -12.36 0.43
CA LYS A 184 -3.83 -13.40 1.45
C LYS A 184 -3.75 -12.80 2.85
N ILE A 185 -3.04 -11.67 3.01
CA ILE A 185 -2.96 -10.92 4.26
C ILE A 185 -4.36 -10.47 4.72
N HIS A 186 -5.20 -10.00 3.79
CA HIS A 186 -6.59 -9.66 4.07
C HIS A 186 -7.41 -10.87 4.53
N ARG A 187 -7.26 -12.02 3.86
CA ARG A 187 -7.97 -13.27 4.22
C ARG A 187 -7.62 -13.75 5.63
N GLU A 188 -6.36 -13.61 6.06
CA GLU A 188 -5.92 -13.93 7.43
C GLU A 188 -6.63 -13.07 8.49
N SER A 189 -7.13 -11.89 8.12
CA SER A 189 -7.92 -11.00 9.00
C SER A 189 -9.44 -11.22 8.93
N GLY A 190 -9.90 -12.29 8.26
CA GLY A 190 -11.30 -12.69 8.12
C GLY A 190 -12.02 -12.05 6.92
N LEU A 191 -13.32 -12.36 6.76
CA LEU A 191 -14.15 -12.02 5.59
C LEU A 191 -14.22 -10.50 5.27
N ILE A 192 -14.05 -9.66 6.29
CA ILE A 192 -14.04 -8.18 6.19
C ILE A 192 -12.62 -7.59 6.21
N GLY A 193 -11.58 -8.42 6.06
CA GLY A 193 -10.17 -7.99 6.06
C GLY A 193 -9.86 -6.81 5.14
N PRO A 194 -10.32 -6.80 3.87
CA PRO A 194 -10.09 -5.67 2.95
C PRO A 194 -10.76 -4.35 3.38
N LEU A 195 -11.72 -4.40 4.32
CA LEU A 195 -12.41 -3.21 4.86
C LEU A 195 -11.78 -2.73 6.17
N LYS A 196 -10.90 -3.53 6.80
CA LYS A 196 -10.19 -3.17 8.03
C LYS A 196 -8.91 -2.41 7.68
N GLU A 197 -8.84 -1.15 8.08
CA GLU A 197 -7.69 -0.28 7.79
C GLU A 197 -6.40 -0.65 8.54
N ASN A 198 -6.47 -1.58 9.51
CA ASN A 198 -5.33 -1.99 10.31
C ASN A 198 -4.73 -3.36 9.94
N THR A 199 -5.14 -3.97 8.83
CA THR A 199 -4.73 -5.34 8.47
C THR A 199 -3.24 -5.40 8.13
N ILE A 200 -2.73 -4.55 7.22
CA ILE A 200 -1.27 -4.44 6.95
C ILE A 200 -0.47 -4.19 8.25
N LYS A 201 -0.94 -3.26 9.07
CA LYS A 201 -0.27 -2.91 10.35
C LYS A 201 -0.16 -4.11 11.29
N LYS A 202 -1.24 -4.89 11.45
CA LYS A 202 -1.26 -6.09 12.29
C LYS A 202 -0.33 -7.17 11.74
N TRP A 203 -0.34 -7.37 10.43
CA TRP A 203 0.51 -8.36 9.77
C TRP A 203 2.00 -8.07 9.99
N PHE A 204 2.44 -6.83 9.78
CA PHE A 204 3.82 -6.44 10.07
C PHE A 204 4.16 -6.51 11.56
N ARG A 205 3.25 -6.12 12.46
CA ARG A 205 3.48 -6.25 13.92
C ARG A 205 3.63 -7.71 14.37
N HIS A 206 2.96 -8.64 13.71
CA HIS A 206 3.11 -10.07 13.98
C HIS A 206 4.49 -10.59 13.56
N HIS A 207 4.99 -10.17 12.39
CA HIS A 207 6.30 -10.59 11.88
C HIS A 207 7.48 -9.86 12.53
N HIS A 208 7.25 -8.65 13.07
CA HIS A 208 8.27 -7.79 13.67
C HIS A 208 7.90 -7.43 15.12
N PRO A 209 8.18 -8.30 16.10
CA PRO A 209 7.89 -8.03 17.51
C PRO A 209 8.78 -6.92 18.09
N LEU A 210 9.99 -6.74 17.54
CA LEU A 210 10.91 -5.66 17.92
C LEU A 210 10.56 -4.36 17.19
N GLU A 211 10.52 -3.25 17.93
CA GLU A 211 10.15 -1.94 17.37
C GLU A 211 11.12 -1.49 16.27
N SER A 212 12.43 -1.72 16.41
CA SER A 212 13.44 -1.37 15.41
C SER A 212 13.18 -2.04 14.06
N SER A 213 12.92 -3.35 14.08
CA SER A 213 12.63 -4.14 12.88
C SER A 213 11.29 -3.75 12.26
N TYR A 214 10.30 -3.40 13.09
CA TYR A 214 9.01 -2.89 12.60
C TYR A 214 9.15 -1.50 11.94
N GLN A 215 9.96 -0.60 12.49
CA GLN A 215 10.24 0.70 11.86
C GLN A 215 11.01 0.54 10.54
N GLU A 216 11.92 -0.43 10.44
CA GLU A 216 12.57 -0.76 9.17
C GLU A 216 11.57 -1.27 8.13
N ALA A 217 10.63 -2.14 8.52
CA ALA A 217 9.57 -2.61 7.64
C ALA A 217 8.68 -1.44 7.15
N ILE A 218 8.34 -0.49 8.03
CA ILE A 218 7.63 0.73 7.62
C ILE A 218 8.46 1.54 6.63
N ARG A 219 9.76 1.73 6.87
CA ARG A 219 10.66 2.45 5.97
C ARG A 219 10.68 1.81 4.58
N ASN A 220 10.89 0.50 4.50
CA ASN A 220 10.94 -0.22 3.24
C ASN A 220 9.59 -0.15 2.50
N PHE A 221 8.48 -0.24 3.23
CA PHE A 221 7.13 -0.05 2.67
C PHE A 221 6.94 1.36 2.14
N PHE A 222 7.36 2.37 2.90
CA PHE A 222 7.20 3.78 2.56
C PHE A 222 7.82 4.12 1.20
N TYR A 223 9.08 3.73 1.00
CA TYR A 223 9.81 3.99 -0.24
C TYR A 223 9.28 3.13 -1.42
N SER A 224 9.11 1.83 -1.20
CA SER A 224 8.65 0.93 -2.28
C SER A 224 7.23 1.22 -2.72
N CYS A 225 6.33 1.56 -1.79
CA CYS A 225 4.96 1.97 -2.10
C CYS A 225 4.95 3.26 -2.94
N ALA A 226 5.76 4.27 -2.59
CA ALA A 226 5.88 5.49 -3.37
C ALA A 226 6.40 5.21 -4.79
N GLY A 227 7.40 4.34 -4.93
CA GLY A 227 7.96 3.96 -6.24
C GLY A 227 6.93 3.26 -7.12
N TRP A 228 6.17 2.30 -6.56
CA TRP A 228 5.11 1.61 -7.29
C TRP A 228 3.91 2.50 -7.60
N CYS A 229 3.58 3.50 -6.77
CA CYS A 229 2.59 4.52 -7.12
C CYS A 229 2.98 5.27 -8.39
N VAL A 230 4.25 5.68 -8.52
CA VAL A 230 4.76 6.37 -9.71
C VAL A 230 4.81 5.44 -10.93
N VAL A 231 5.34 4.22 -10.79
CA VAL A 231 5.43 3.23 -11.88
C VAL A 231 4.05 2.90 -12.44
N THR A 232 3.12 2.52 -11.57
CA THR A 232 1.79 2.07 -12.01
C THR A 232 0.96 3.19 -12.59
N PHE A 233 1.20 4.44 -12.15
CA PHE A 233 0.62 5.62 -12.76
C PHE A 233 1.17 5.86 -14.17
N ILE A 234 2.49 5.97 -14.32
CA ILE A 234 3.14 6.30 -15.61
C ILE A 234 2.81 5.24 -16.66
N LEU A 235 2.97 3.95 -16.30
CA LEU A 235 2.77 2.84 -17.22
C LEU A 235 1.30 2.39 -17.35
N GLY A 236 0.39 2.93 -16.53
CA GLY A 236 -1.03 2.54 -16.56
C GLY A 236 -1.27 1.05 -16.39
N VAL A 237 -0.62 0.42 -15.41
CA VAL A 237 -0.85 -1.00 -15.07
C VAL A 237 -2.32 -1.14 -14.67
N CYS A 238 -3.06 -2.07 -15.27
CA CYS A 238 -4.54 -2.09 -15.19
C CYS A 238 -5.13 -3.23 -14.34
N ASP A 239 -4.37 -4.27 -14.00
CA ASP A 239 -4.89 -5.39 -13.19
C ASP A 239 -4.54 -5.19 -11.72
N ARG A 240 -5.15 -4.15 -11.14
CA ARG A 240 -4.72 -3.52 -9.90
C ARG A 240 -5.54 -3.96 -8.69
N HIS A 241 -5.60 -5.27 -8.46
CA HIS A 241 -6.28 -5.85 -7.29
C HIS A 241 -5.29 -6.40 -6.25
N SER A 242 -5.78 -6.65 -5.03
CA SER A 242 -4.93 -7.08 -3.90
C SER A 242 -4.18 -8.41 -4.11
N ASP A 243 -4.58 -9.26 -5.07
CA ASP A 243 -3.78 -10.45 -5.41
C ASP A 243 -2.51 -10.14 -6.24
N ASN A 244 -2.46 -9.00 -6.92
CA ASN A 244 -1.32 -8.58 -7.75
C ASN A 244 -0.38 -7.61 -7.01
N ILE A 245 -0.64 -7.39 -5.71
CA ILE A 245 0.26 -6.66 -4.81
C ILE A 245 0.82 -7.67 -3.83
N MET A 246 2.14 -7.68 -3.69
CA MET A 246 2.85 -8.51 -2.72
C MET A 246 3.61 -7.64 -1.72
N LEU A 247 3.65 -8.11 -0.48
CA LEU A 247 4.46 -7.53 0.60
C LEU A 247 5.46 -8.59 1.06
N THR A 248 6.74 -8.21 1.15
CA THR A 248 7.74 -9.05 1.82
C THR A 248 7.67 -8.86 3.33
N ASN A 249 8.08 -9.86 4.11
CA ASN A 249 8.27 -9.70 5.55
C ASN A 249 9.11 -8.45 5.86
N ALA A 250 10.22 -8.22 5.15
CA ALA A 250 11.09 -7.04 5.35
C ALA A 250 10.44 -5.66 5.03
N GLY A 251 9.18 -5.59 4.61
CA GLY A 251 8.49 -4.31 4.40
C GLY A 251 8.29 -3.89 2.95
N HIS A 252 9.01 -4.49 1.99
CA HIS A 252 8.91 -4.06 0.59
C HIS A 252 7.56 -4.42 -0.04
N MET A 253 6.93 -3.44 -0.67
CA MET A 253 5.77 -3.61 -1.55
C MET A 253 6.24 -3.77 -2.99
N PHE A 254 5.63 -4.70 -3.73
CA PHE A 254 5.81 -4.76 -5.17
C PHE A 254 4.57 -5.28 -5.90
N HIS A 255 4.46 -4.90 -7.17
CA HIS A 255 3.42 -5.41 -8.06
C HIS A 255 3.91 -6.64 -8.82
N ILE A 256 2.99 -7.53 -9.13
CA ILE A 256 3.20 -8.68 -10.01
C ILE A 256 2.13 -8.69 -11.12
N ASP A 257 2.38 -9.49 -12.16
CA ASP A 257 1.46 -9.73 -13.28
C ASP A 257 1.13 -8.48 -14.10
N PHE A 258 1.93 -8.24 -15.14
CA PHE A 258 1.81 -7.04 -15.99
C PHE A 258 1.18 -7.34 -17.36
N GLY A 259 0.38 -8.40 -17.46
CA GLY A 259 -0.27 -8.80 -18.73
C GLY A 259 -1.21 -7.74 -19.33
N ARG A 260 -1.55 -6.68 -18.60
CA ARG A 260 -2.34 -5.52 -19.08
C ARG A 260 -1.75 -4.20 -18.56
N PHE A 261 -1.29 -3.34 -19.46
CA PHE A 261 -0.72 -2.03 -19.14
C PHE A 261 -1.07 -0.99 -20.24
N LEU A 262 -0.65 0.27 -20.09
CA LEU A 262 -0.97 1.41 -20.99
C LEU A 262 -2.46 1.77 -21.08
N GLY A 263 -3.21 1.51 -20.00
CA GLY A 263 -4.64 1.88 -19.94
C GLY A 263 -5.58 0.96 -20.70
N HIS A 264 -5.09 -0.17 -21.23
CA HIS A 264 -5.89 -1.28 -21.79
C HIS A 264 -6.57 -2.10 -20.69
N ALA A 265 -7.34 -1.43 -19.83
CA ALA A 265 -8.09 -2.04 -18.75
C ALA A 265 -9.26 -2.87 -19.28
N GLN A 266 -9.61 -3.95 -18.56
CA GLN A 266 -10.83 -4.69 -18.84
C GLN A 266 -12.06 -3.78 -18.66
N THR A 267 -12.86 -3.65 -19.71
CA THR A 267 -14.14 -2.95 -19.68
C THR A 267 -15.27 -3.93 -19.41
N PHE A 268 -16.13 -3.63 -18.43
CA PHE A 268 -17.38 -4.38 -18.25
C PHE A 268 -18.52 -3.52 -18.81
N GLY A 269 -19.02 -3.87 -20.00
CA GLY A 269 -19.81 -2.96 -20.83
C GLY A 269 -18.96 -1.77 -21.34
N SER A 270 -19.51 -0.56 -21.35
CA SER A 270 -18.81 0.69 -21.75
C SER A 270 -18.04 1.38 -20.60
N ILE A 271 -17.98 0.77 -19.41
CA ILE A 271 -17.38 1.37 -18.21
C ILE A 271 -16.04 0.70 -17.91
N ARG A 272 -14.99 1.50 -17.77
CA ARG A 272 -13.68 1.03 -17.29
C ARG A 272 -13.79 0.56 -15.83
N ARG A 273 -13.38 -0.68 -15.57
CA ARG A 273 -13.38 -1.30 -14.24
C ARG A 273 -12.39 -0.60 -13.29
N ASP A 274 -11.30 -0.09 -13.86
CA ASP A 274 -10.22 0.59 -13.17
C ASP A 274 -10.35 2.11 -13.28
N ARG A 275 -10.90 2.73 -12.23
CA ARG A 275 -11.17 4.18 -12.17
C ARG A 275 -10.11 4.98 -11.41
N ALA A 276 -9.35 4.33 -10.53
CA ALA A 276 -8.28 4.99 -9.78
C ALA A 276 -7.05 5.24 -10.68
N PRO A 277 -6.34 6.39 -10.52
CA PRO A 277 -5.09 6.65 -11.22
C PRO A 277 -3.99 5.61 -10.97
N PHE A 278 -3.88 5.12 -9.74
CA PHE A 278 -2.98 4.03 -9.27
C PHE A 278 -3.48 3.47 -7.93
N ILE A 279 -2.91 2.35 -7.47
CA ILE A 279 -3.30 1.78 -6.17
C ILE A 279 -2.59 2.52 -5.04
N PHE A 280 -3.36 3.29 -4.28
CA PHE A 280 -2.96 3.76 -2.97
C PHE A 280 -4.22 3.84 -2.11
N THR A 281 -4.33 2.96 -1.11
CA THR A 281 -5.55 2.77 -0.33
C THR A 281 -5.43 3.44 1.04
N SER A 282 -6.57 3.73 1.69
CA SER A 282 -6.56 4.27 3.07
C SER A 282 -5.88 3.34 4.07
N GLU A 283 -5.81 2.03 3.79
CA GLU A 283 -5.06 1.08 4.61
C GLU A 283 -3.54 1.31 4.51
N MET A 284 -3.04 1.60 3.31
CA MET A 284 -1.62 1.93 3.10
C MET A 284 -1.26 3.24 3.79
N GLU A 285 -2.13 4.26 3.67
CA GLU A 285 -1.99 5.52 4.42
C GLU A 285 -2.02 5.30 5.94
N TYR A 286 -2.96 4.48 6.43
CA TYR A 286 -3.06 4.14 7.85
C TYR A 286 -1.78 3.45 8.34
N PHE A 287 -1.17 2.57 7.53
CA PHE A 287 0.10 1.95 7.88
C PHE A 287 1.26 2.96 7.92
N ILE A 288 1.40 3.80 6.88
CA ILE A 288 2.43 4.85 6.78
C ILE A 288 2.37 5.81 7.97
N THR A 289 1.17 6.22 8.37
CA THR A 289 0.94 7.15 9.50
C THR A 289 0.92 6.46 10.87
N GLU A 290 1.23 5.15 10.92
CA GLU A 290 1.18 4.30 12.10
C GLU A 290 -0.16 4.31 12.84
N GLY A 291 -1.23 4.42 12.06
CA GLY A 291 -2.61 4.52 12.50
C GLY A 291 -3.02 5.92 12.89
N GLY A 292 -2.58 6.92 12.12
CA GLY A 292 -2.84 8.34 12.37
C GLY A 292 -2.03 8.97 13.50
N LYS A 293 -1.06 8.25 14.06
CA LYS A 293 -0.17 8.77 15.13
C LYS A 293 0.84 9.78 14.60
N ASN A 294 1.30 9.58 13.37
CA ASN A 294 2.33 10.39 12.70
C ASN A 294 1.76 10.96 11.39
N PRO A 295 0.88 11.98 11.46
CA PRO A 295 0.25 12.55 10.27
C PRO A 295 1.26 13.22 9.31
N GLN A 296 2.41 13.68 9.81
CA GLN A 296 3.47 14.27 8.97
C GLN A 296 4.02 13.29 7.94
N ARG A 297 4.06 11.98 8.26
CA ARG A 297 4.54 10.94 7.32
C ARG A 297 3.72 10.88 6.04
N PHE A 298 2.43 11.23 6.09
CA PHE A 298 1.65 11.30 4.86
C PHE A 298 2.10 12.46 3.96
N GLN A 299 2.47 13.60 4.54
CA GLN A 299 3.03 14.72 3.78
C GLN A 299 4.36 14.31 3.14
N GLU A 300 5.27 13.72 3.91
CA GLU A 300 6.56 13.21 3.44
C GLU A 300 6.38 12.19 2.32
N PHE A 301 5.36 11.32 2.42
CA PHE A 301 5.05 10.34 1.39
C PHE A 301 4.61 10.99 0.07
N VAL A 302 3.75 12.02 0.16
CA VAL A 302 3.31 12.80 -1.01
C VAL A 302 4.50 13.53 -1.65
N GLU A 303 5.39 14.11 -0.85
CA GLU A 303 6.61 14.77 -1.34
C GLU A 303 7.54 13.77 -2.03
N LEU A 304 7.79 12.61 -1.42
CA LEU A 304 8.59 11.53 -2.00
C LEU A 304 8.02 11.09 -3.36
N CYS A 305 6.70 10.86 -3.42
CA CYS A 305 5.97 10.52 -4.63
C CYS A 305 6.15 11.58 -5.73
N CYS A 306 5.99 12.87 -5.40
CA CYS A 306 6.14 13.96 -6.37
C CYS A 306 7.58 14.14 -6.83
N ARG A 307 8.55 13.98 -5.94
CA ARG A 307 9.99 13.98 -6.29
C ARG A 307 10.30 12.84 -7.24
N ALA A 308 9.91 11.61 -6.90
CA ALA A 308 10.12 10.43 -7.74
C ALA A 308 9.46 10.57 -9.13
N TYR A 309 8.23 11.10 -9.19
CA TYR A 309 7.53 11.37 -10.44
C TYR A 309 8.26 12.42 -11.30
N ASN A 310 8.65 13.57 -10.71
CA ASN A 310 9.38 14.61 -11.43
C ASN A 310 10.74 14.12 -11.94
N THR A 311 11.46 13.35 -11.14
CA THR A 311 12.72 12.71 -11.54
C THR A 311 12.52 11.87 -12.79
N VAL A 312 11.55 10.94 -12.81
CA VAL A 312 11.29 10.10 -13.99
C VAL A 312 10.79 10.90 -15.19
N ARG A 313 9.91 11.89 -14.96
CA ARG A 313 9.38 12.79 -15.98
C ARG A 313 10.48 13.51 -16.77
N LYS A 314 11.54 13.98 -16.11
CA LYS A 314 12.69 14.63 -16.75
C LYS A 314 13.43 13.71 -17.73
N HIS A 315 13.26 12.40 -17.61
CA HIS A 315 13.79 11.38 -18.52
C HIS A 315 12.72 10.77 -19.45
N SER A 316 11.62 11.48 -19.68
CA SER A 316 10.51 11.04 -20.53
C SER A 316 10.93 10.55 -21.92
N GLN A 317 11.83 11.25 -22.60
CA GLN A 317 12.32 10.87 -23.93
C GLN A 317 12.95 9.47 -23.94
N LEU A 318 13.71 9.12 -22.90
CA LEU A 318 14.33 7.80 -22.78
C LEU A 318 13.26 6.70 -22.72
N LEU A 319 12.25 6.88 -21.86
CA LEU A 319 11.17 5.91 -21.69
C LEU A 319 10.34 5.76 -22.97
N LEU A 320 10.01 6.88 -23.61
CA LEU A 320 9.23 6.89 -24.85
C LEU A 320 9.99 6.22 -25.99
N ASN A 321 11.30 6.48 -26.15
CA ASN A 321 12.13 5.82 -27.16
C ASN A 321 12.21 4.30 -26.93
N LEU A 322 12.35 3.86 -25.66
CA LEU A 322 12.37 2.43 -25.33
C LEU A 322 11.05 1.73 -25.70
N LEU A 323 9.92 2.39 -25.47
CA LEU A 323 8.60 1.87 -25.86
C LEU A 323 8.39 1.93 -27.38
N GLU A 324 8.83 2.99 -28.04
CA GLU A 324 8.70 3.17 -29.49
C GLU A 324 9.41 2.05 -30.25
N MET A 325 10.62 1.67 -29.82
CA MET A 325 11.35 0.52 -30.39
C MET A 325 10.60 -0.81 -30.27
N MET A 326 9.62 -0.91 -29.37
CA MET A 326 8.85 -2.12 -29.10
C MET A 326 7.50 -2.18 -29.84
N LEU A 327 7.08 -1.13 -30.55
CA LEU A 327 5.80 -1.09 -31.28
C LEU A 327 5.65 -2.24 -32.30
N HIS A 328 6.76 -2.63 -32.91
CA HIS A 328 6.79 -3.71 -33.91
C HIS A 328 7.11 -5.08 -33.34
N ALA A 329 7.19 -5.22 -32.00
CA ALA A 329 7.49 -6.50 -31.34
C ALA A 329 6.29 -7.46 -31.26
N GLY A 330 5.12 -7.07 -31.80
CA GLY A 330 3.91 -7.87 -31.78
C GLY A 330 3.37 -8.10 -30.36
N LEU A 331 3.47 -7.08 -29.50
CA LEU A 331 2.90 -7.09 -28.15
C LEU A 331 1.45 -6.60 -28.22
N PRO A 332 0.47 -7.35 -27.69
CA PRO A 332 -0.95 -6.97 -27.77
C PRO A 332 -1.26 -5.56 -27.27
N GLU A 333 -0.71 -5.18 -26.11
CA GLU A 333 -0.99 -3.88 -25.45
C GLU A 333 -0.08 -2.72 -25.92
N LEU A 334 0.87 -2.97 -26.83
CA LEU A 334 1.77 -1.94 -27.36
C LEU A 334 1.92 -2.16 -28.87
N ASN A 335 0.99 -1.58 -29.62
CA ASN A 335 0.88 -1.79 -31.07
C ASN A 335 0.66 -0.50 -31.86
N SER A 336 0.46 0.63 -31.18
CA SER A 336 0.13 1.91 -31.82
C SER A 336 0.80 3.10 -31.12
N VAL A 337 0.90 4.21 -31.85
CA VAL A 337 1.37 5.49 -31.31
C VAL A 337 0.46 6.02 -30.19
N GLN A 338 -0.81 5.59 -30.13
CA GLN A 338 -1.72 5.96 -29.04
C GLN A 338 -1.27 5.37 -27.70
N ASP A 339 -0.64 4.21 -27.72
CA ASP A 339 -0.09 3.56 -26.52
C ASP A 339 1.10 4.35 -25.98
N LEU A 340 1.94 4.92 -26.86
CA LEU A 340 3.01 5.85 -26.49
C LEU A 340 2.44 7.16 -25.95
N LYS A 341 1.38 7.67 -26.60
CA LYS A 341 0.70 8.90 -26.19
C LYS A 341 0.16 8.78 -24.77
N TYR A 342 -0.35 7.61 -24.37
CA TYR A 342 -0.79 7.37 -22.99
C TYR A 342 0.33 7.64 -21.97
N VAL A 343 1.53 7.12 -22.23
CA VAL A 343 2.69 7.35 -21.33
C VAL A 343 3.13 8.81 -21.39
N TYR A 344 3.14 9.43 -22.57
CA TYR A 344 3.44 10.86 -22.73
C TYR A 344 2.48 11.74 -21.92
N ASP A 345 1.16 11.48 -22.02
CA ASP A 345 0.12 12.25 -21.34
C ASP A 345 0.19 12.09 -19.81
N ASN A 346 0.67 10.94 -19.31
CA ASN A 346 0.94 10.72 -17.88
C ASN A 346 2.26 11.32 -17.43
N LEU A 347 3.31 11.31 -18.25
CA LEU A 347 4.61 11.92 -17.93
C LEU A 347 4.55 13.45 -17.96
N ARG A 348 3.74 14.04 -18.84
CA ARG A 348 3.57 15.50 -18.99
C ARG A 348 4.92 16.23 -19.10
N PRO A 349 5.77 15.89 -20.09
CA PRO A 349 7.12 16.46 -20.19
C PRO A 349 7.13 17.99 -20.34
N GLN A 350 6.07 18.59 -20.88
CA GLN A 350 5.93 20.03 -21.05
C GLN A 350 5.67 20.84 -19.76
N ASP A 351 5.26 20.20 -18.67
CA ASP A 351 4.89 20.89 -17.44
C ASP A 351 6.13 21.39 -16.67
N SER A 352 6.00 22.43 -15.84
CA SER A 352 7.08 22.76 -14.87
C SER A 352 7.11 21.77 -13.70
N ASP A 353 8.20 21.75 -12.93
CA ASP A 353 8.30 20.88 -11.74
C ASP A 353 7.16 21.14 -10.74
N LEU A 354 6.75 22.41 -10.59
CA LEU A 354 5.61 22.80 -9.76
C LEU A 354 4.29 22.24 -10.30
N GLN A 355 4.05 22.40 -11.61
CA GLN A 355 2.84 21.92 -12.28
C GLN A 355 2.72 20.39 -12.17
N ALA A 356 3.82 19.67 -12.41
CA ALA A 356 3.93 18.24 -12.26
C ALA A 356 3.67 17.76 -10.82
N THR A 357 4.24 18.43 -9.81
CA THR A 357 3.98 18.16 -8.39
C THR A 357 2.50 18.35 -8.03
N SER A 358 1.89 19.45 -8.47
CA SER A 358 0.47 19.72 -8.24
C SER A 358 -0.41 18.67 -8.89
N TYR A 359 -0.10 18.32 -10.14
CA TYR A 359 -0.79 17.30 -10.89
C TYR A 359 -0.74 15.93 -10.18
N PHE A 360 0.46 15.47 -9.78
CA PHE A 360 0.62 14.17 -9.17
C PHE A 360 0.02 14.11 -7.75
N THR A 361 0.11 15.19 -6.99
CA THR A 361 -0.57 15.30 -5.67
C THR A 361 -2.08 15.11 -5.81
N ARG A 362 -2.68 15.71 -6.84
CA ARG A 362 -4.11 15.50 -7.13
C ARG A 362 -4.39 14.04 -7.47
N LYS A 363 -3.51 13.36 -8.21
CA LYS A 363 -3.66 11.93 -8.53
C LYS A 363 -3.58 11.04 -7.28
N ILE A 364 -2.72 11.35 -6.32
CA ILE A 364 -2.69 10.67 -5.00
C ILE A 364 -4.04 10.82 -4.28
N LYS A 365 -4.59 12.05 -4.23
CA LYS A 365 -5.89 12.32 -3.60
C LYS A 365 -7.04 11.59 -4.31
N GLU A 366 -7.08 11.64 -5.65
CA GLU A 366 -8.06 10.90 -6.46
C GLU A 366 -8.00 9.38 -6.21
N SER A 367 -6.80 8.82 -6.00
CA SER A 367 -6.62 7.41 -5.65
C SER A 367 -7.15 7.07 -4.25
N LEU A 368 -6.87 7.90 -3.23
CA LEU A 368 -7.36 7.69 -1.85
C LEU A 368 -8.89 7.73 -1.75
N GLU A 369 -9.52 8.65 -2.49
CA GLU A 369 -10.97 8.86 -2.48
C GLU A 369 -11.74 7.78 -3.28
N CYS A 370 -11.04 6.89 -3.99
CA CYS A 370 -11.65 5.88 -4.85
C CYS A 370 -12.24 4.69 -4.05
N PHE A 371 -13.43 4.89 -3.49
CA PHE A 371 -14.25 3.85 -2.83
C PHE A 371 -14.44 2.53 -3.62
N PRO A 372 -14.55 2.52 -4.97
CA PRO A 372 -14.71 1.29 -5.76
C PRO A 372 -13.54 0.30 -5.71
N VAL A 373 -12.32 0.73 -5.33
CA VAL A 373 -11.14 -0.17 -5.25
C VAL A 373 -11.31 -1.19 -4.13
N LYS A 374 -11.86 -0.77 -2.97
CA LYS A 374 -12.19 -1.67 -1.86
C LYS A 374 -13.28 -2.68 -2.24
N LEU A 375 -14.27 -2.25 -3.03
CA LEU A 375 -15.36 -3.11 -3.50
C LEU A 375 -14.89 -4.11 -4.58
N ASN A 376 -14.02 -3.68 -5.50
CA ASN A 376 -13.42 -4.59 -6.49
C ASN A 376 -12.53 -5.65 -5.81
N ASN A 377 -11.74 -5.27 -4.81
CA ASN A 377 -10.95 -6.21 -3.99
C ASN A 377 -11.83 -7.22 -3.24
N LEU A 378 -12.98 -6.79 -2.72
CA LEU A 378 -13.96 -7.66 -2.07
C LEU A 378 -14.60 -8.63 -3.08
N ILE A 379 -15.00 -8.15 -4.26
CA ILE A 379 -15.59 -8.98 -5.33
C ILE A 379 -14.56 -10.00 -5.84
N HIS A 380 -13.31 -9.61 -6.06
CA HIS A 380 -12.23 -10.55 -6.45
C HIS A 380 -11.99 -11.62 -5.37
N THR A 381 -11.98 -11.25 -4.10
CA THR A 381 -11.86 -12.20 -2.98
C THR A 381 -13.03 -13.19 -2.96
N LEU A 382 -14.26 -12.72 -3.19
CA LEU A 382 -15.46 -13.57 -3.24
C LEU A 382 -15.50 -14.48 -4.48
N VAL A 383 -15.08 -13.98 -5.64
CA VAL A 383 -15.01 -14.76 -6.89
C VAL A 383 -13.95 -15.86 -6.78
N GLN A 384 -12.78 -15.57 -6.21
CA GLN A 384 -11.77 -16.61 -5.93
C GLN A 384 -12.30 -17.72 -5.02
N MET A 385 -13.07 -17.37 -3.98
CA MET A 385 -13.68 -18.37 -3.08
C MET A 385 -14.71 -19.25 -3.80
N SER A 386 -15.43 -18.70 -4.79
CA SER A 386 -16.38 -19.47 -5.62
C SER A 386 -15.70 -20.42 -6.61
N VAL A 387 -14.51 -20.07 -7.12
CA VAL A 387 -13.71 -20.93 -8.01
C VAL A 387 -13.04 -22.07 -7.23
N THR A 388 -12.84 -21.93 -5.92
CA THR A 388 -12.37 -23.00 -5.02
C THR A 388 -13.48 -23.92 -4.48
N GLY A 389 -14.67 -23.93 -5.10
CA GLY A 389 -15.83 -24.69 -4.64
C GLY A 389 -15.82 -26.19 -4.98
N SER A 390 -15.09 -27.00 -4.19
CA SER A 390 -15.45 -28.37 -3.76
C SER A 390 -14.25 -29.02 -3.06
N ALA A 391 -13.89 -28.51 -1.88
CA ALA A 391 -13.07 -29.27 -0.94
C ALA A 391 -13.56 -28.95 0.47
N LYS A 392 -14.09 -29.98 1.13
CA LYS A 392 -14.36 -29.98 2.58
C LYS A 392 -13.07 -29.56 3.28
N PRO A 393 -13.11 -28.62 4.25
CA PRO A 393 -11.90 -28.27 4.99
C PRO A 393 -11.34 -29.53 5.68
N PRO A 394 -10.02 -29.79 5.63
CA PRO A 394 -9.43 -30.82 6.46
C PRO A 394 -9.66 -30.46 7.93
N ALA A 395 -9.88 -31.47 8.75
CA ALA A 395 -9.91 -31.31 10.20
C ALA A 395 -8.61 -30.62 10.67
N PRO A 396 -8.67 -29.71 11.66
CA PRO A 396 -7.48 -29.06 12.19
C PRO A 396 -6.54 -30.13 12.77
N GLU A 397 -5.38 -30.30 12.16
CA GLU A 397 -4.26 -31.01 12.76
C GLU A 397 -3.82 -30.25 14.02
N ALA A 398 -3.63 -31.00 15.09
CA ALA A 398 -3.31 -30.49 16.41
C ALA A 398 -1.96 -29.76 16.39
N VAL A 399 -2.03 -28.44 16.52
CA VAL A 399 -0.90 -27.59 16.91
C VAL A 399 -0.58 -27.89 18.38
N PRO A 400 0.71 -28.02 18.79
CA PRO A 400 1.07 -28.27 20.18
C PRO A 400 0.44 -27.23 21.12
N GLN A 401 -0.27 -27.74 22.12
CA GLN A 401 -0.86 -26.98 23.22
C GLN A 401 0.23 -26.40 24.12
N GLU A 402 0.62 -25.15 23.87
CA GLU A 402 1.16 -24.25 24.89
C GLU A 402 0.30 -22.99 24.92
N TRP A 403 -0.91 -23.13 25.49
CA TRP A 403 -1.72 -22.00 25.93
C TRP A 403 -2.29 -22.31 27.31
N MET A 404 -1.43 -22.31 28.33
CA MET A 404 -1.90 -22.13 29.71
C MET A 404 -0.80 -21.40 30.47
N MET A 405 -0.81 -20.07 30.40
CA MET A 405 -0.53 -19.12 31.50
C MET A 405 -1.01 -17.74 31.03
N LEU A 406 -2.29 -17.45 31.25
CA LEU A 406 -2.81 -16.08 31.19
C LEU A 406 -2.44 -15.41 32.52
N ASP A 407 -1.68 -14.32 32.44
CA ASP A 407 -1.32 -13.43 33.54
C ASP A 407 -2.51 -13.17 34.46
N ALA A 408 -2.34 -13.49 35.73
CA ALA A 408 -3.31 -13.24 36.79
C ALA A 408 -3.49 -11.74 37.15
N GLU A 409 -2.89 -10.81 36.39
CA GLU A 409 -2.75 -9.41 36.80
C GLU A 409 -3.73 -8.41 36.15
N LYS A 410 -4.70 -8.85 35.33
CA LYS A 410 -5.55 -7.93 34.55
C LYS A 410 -7.06 -8.20 34.65
N SER A 411 -7.58 -8.31 35.87
CA SER A 411 -9.02 -8.47 36.13
C SER A 411 -9.66 -7.21 36.74
N ILE A 412 -10.91 -6.93 36.38
CA ILE A 412 -11.69 -5.80 36.91
C ILE A 412 -12.35 -6.24 38.22
N ALA A 413 -12.07 -5.55 39.34
CA ALA A 413 -12.68 -5.85 40.63
C ALA A 413 -14.09 -5.25 40.75
N ARG A 414 -14.29 -4.01 40.29
CA ARG A 414 -15.61 -3.36 40.23
C ARG A 414 -15.65 -2.23 39.21
N ALA A 415 -16.82 -1.96 38.66
CA ALA A 415 -17.10 -0.78 37.86
C ALA A 415 -18.35 -0.07 38.42
N THR A 416 -18.31 1.26 38.54
CA THR A 416 -19.40 2.05 39.13
C THR A 416 -19.56 3.36 38.37
N ILE A 417 -20.78 3.66 37.93
CA ILE A 417 -21.16 4.92 37.30
C ILE A 417 -21.29 5.98 38.39
N LEU A 418 -20.50 7.05 38.27
CA LEU A 418 -20.45 8.17 39.22
C LEU A 418 -21.37 9.33 38.84
N GLY A 419 -21.69 9.48 37.55
CA GLY A 419 -22.50 10.57 37.03
C GLY A 419 -22.60 10.56 35.50
N PHE A 420 -23.20 11.60 34.91
CA PHE A 420 -23.35 11.71 33.46
C PHE A 420 -23.27 13.17 32.98
N ASN A 421 -22.89 13.38 31.71
CA ASN A 421 -22.76 14.70 31.09
C ASN A 421 -23.96 14.99 30.15
N LYS A 422 -24.69 16.08 30.38
CA LYS A 422 -25.91 16.46 29.63
C LYS A 422 -25.66 17.15 28.27
N LYS A 423 -24.42 17.50 27.89
CA LYS A 423 -24.14 18.33 26.69
C LYS A 423 -23.85 17.56 25.39
N SER A 424 -23.61 16.24 25.43
CA SER A 424 -23.42 15.39 24.25
C SER A 424 -23.83 13.94 24.54
N ASP A 425 -24.88 13.44 23.89
CA ASP A 425 -25.31 12.03 23.87
C ASP A 425 -25.42 11.26 25.22
N TYR A 426 -25.59 11.96 26.34
CA TYR A 426 -25.73 11.38 27.69
C TYR A 426 -24.66 10.33 28.02
N LEU A 427 -23.38 10.75 28.02
CA LEU A 427 -22.25 9.89 28.40
C LEU A 427 -22.18 9.71 29.92
N TYR A 428 -22.11 8.44 30.37
CA TYR A 428 -21.91 8.06 31.76
C TYR A 428 -20.42 7.98 32.09
N LEU A 429 -20.02 8.62 33.18
CA LEU A 429 -18.67 8.50 33.73
C LEU A 429 -18.59 7.26 34.62
N VAL A 430 -17.82 6.26 34.19
CA VAL A 430 -17.64 4.99 34.87
C VAL A 430 -16.27 4.97 35.54
N GLN A 431 -16.26 4.80 36.86
CA GLN A 431 -15.06 4.47 37.61
C GLN A 431 -14.84 2.95 37.56
N VAL A 432 -13.66 2.53 37.13
CA VAL A 432 -13.24 1.12 37.03
C VAL A 432 -12.10 0.90 38.02
N VAL A 433 -12.28 -0.03 38.95
CA VAL A 433 -11.26 -0.46 39.90
C VAL A 433 -10.79 -1.85 39.51
N GLN A 434 -9.49 -1.97 39.22
CA GLN A 434 -8.84 -3.23 38.90
C GLN A 434 -8.48 -3.99 40.19
N THR A 435 -8.27 -5.31 40.09
CA THR A 435 -7.88 -6.14 41.24
C THR A 435 -6.52 -5.77 41.84
N CYS A 436 -5.67 -5.07 41.09
CA CYS A 436 -4.42 -4.44 41.55
C CYS A 436 -4.62 -3.06 42.21
N ASN A 437 -5.85 -2.69 42.58
CA ASN A 437 -6.23 -1.40 43.18
C ASN A 437 -6.00 -0.14 42.32
N VAL A 438 -5.74 -0.31 41.02
CA VAL A 438 -5.68 0.82 40.07
C VAL A 438 -7.09 1.30 39.73
N VAL A 439 -7.31 2.62 39.82
CA VAL A 439 -8.60 3.28 39.53
C VAL A 439 -8.49 4.07 38.24
N THR A 440 -9.33 3.75 37.25
CA THR A 440 -9.41 4.46 35.96
C THR A 440 -10.82 4.96 35.71
N PHE A 441 -10.98 6.01 34.90
CA PHE A 441 -12.28 6.54 34.52
C PHE A 441 -12.50 6.40 33.02
N VAL A 442 -13.67 5.92 32.61
CA VAL A 442 -14.05 5.80 31.20
C VAL A 442 -15.44 6.37 30.99
N GLU A 443 -15.64 7.03 29.85
CA GLU A 443 -16.96 7.53 29.44
C GLU A 443 -17.61 6.55 28.47
N LYS A 444 -18.90 6.26 28.67
CA LYS A 444 -19.70 5.34 27.84
C LYS A 444 -21.14 5.79 27.69
N SER A 445 -21.72 5.65 26.50
CA SER A 445 -23.14 5.90 26.25
C SER A 445 -24.02 4.68 26.57
N PHE A 446 -25.33 4.89 26.77
CA PHE A 446 -26.28 3.79 26.96
C PHE A 446 -26.27 2.79 25.78
N ASP A 447 -26.17 3.30 24.56
CA ASP A 447 -26.09 2.47 23.35
C ASP A 447 -24.84 1.60 23.32
N GLN A 448 -23.72 2.07 23.88
CA GLN A 448 -22.51 1.26 24.01
C GLN A 448 -22.71 0.10 25.01
N PHE A 449 -23.39 0.35 26.13
CA PHE A 449 -23.77 -0.72 27.08
C PHE A 449 -24.74 -1.74 26.45
N SER A 450 -25.74 -1.27 25.72
CA SER A 450 -26.69 -2.12 25.00
C SER A 450 -25.99 -2.99 23.95
N LYS A 451 -25.09 -2.39 23.16
CA LYS A 451 -24.27 -3.12 22.19
C LYS A 451 -23.38 -4.16 22.86
N LEU A 452 -22.72 -3.83 23.98
CA LEU A 452 -21.94 -4.80 24.74
C LEU A 452 -22.81 -6.00 25.14
N HIS A 453 -23.99 -5.75 25.72
CA HIS A 453 -24.91 -6.80 26.12
C HIS A 453 -25.37 -7.67 24.95
N SER A 454 -25.75 -7.07 23.81
CA SER A 454 -26.13 -7.82 22.60
C SER A 454 -24.99 -8.68 22.04
N HIS A 455 -23.73 -8.28 22.20
CA HIS A 455 -22.59 -9.10 21.80
C HIS A 455 -22.35 -10.25 22.79
N LEU A 456 -22.52 -10.02 24.08
CA LEU A 456 -22.43 -11.07 25.09
C LEU A 456 -23.54 -12.12 24.94
N GLN A 457 -24.75 -11.72 24.56
CA GLN A 457 -25.86 -12.63 24.25
C GLN A 457 -25.56 -13.60 23.09
N LYS A 458 -24.60 -13.27 22.21
CA LYS A 458 -24.15 -14.18 21.14
C LYS A 458 -23.13 -15.21 21.64
N GLN A 459 -22.48 -14.96 22.77
CA GLN A 459 -21.41 -15.80 23.33
C GLN A 459 -21.84 -16.63 24.54
N PHE A 460 -22.90 -16.21 25.24
CA PHE A 460 -23.39 -16.86 26.45
C PHE A 460 -24.88 -17.13 26.36
N THR A 461 -25.35 -18.22 26.96
CA THR A 461 -26.78 -18.54 27.05
C THR A 461 -27.51 -17.47 27.88
N SER A 462 -28.79 -17.23 27.60
CA SER A 462 -29.59 -16.17 28.25
C SER A 462 -29.61 -16.26 29.79
N HIS A 463 -29.50 -17.47 30.35
CA HIS A 463 -29.49 -17.73 31.79
C HIS A 463 -28.13 -17.46 32.46
N ALA A 464 -27.07 -17.27 31.67
CA ALA A 464 -25.72 -16.98 32.14
C ALA A 464 -25.38 -15.47 32.13
N LEU A 465 -26.28 -14.62 31.63
CA LEU A 465 -26.11 -13.17 31.56
C LEU A 465 -27.09 -12.46 32.49
N PRO A 466 -26.67 -11.35 33.13
CA PRO A 466 -27.59 -10.51 33.88
C PRO A 466 -28.60 -9.82 32.94
N GLU A 467 -29.80 -9.57 33.45
CA GLU A 467 -30.85 -8.89 32.71
C GLU A 467 -30.42 -7.45 32.39
N PHE A 468 -30.56 -7.05 31.12
CA PHE A 468 -30.21 -5.70 30.69
C PHE A 468 -31.44 -4.77 30.79
N PRO A 469 -31.28 -3.53 31.26
CA PRO A 469 -32.41 -2.61 31.39
C PRO A 469 -33.12 -2.37 30.05
N HIS A 470 -34.41 -2.72 29.94
CA HIS A 470 -35.20 -2.52 28.73
C HIS A 470 -35.43 -1.03 28.44
N SER A 471 -35.35 -0.65 27.15
CA SER A 471 -35.79 0.67 26.68
C SER A 471 -37.30 0.66 26.46
N TRP A 472 -38.02 1.71 26.93
CA TRP A 472 -39.47 2.08 26.81
C TRP A 472 -40.15 2.06 28.21
N HIS A 473 -40.80 3.09 28.83
CA HIS A 473 -41.31 4.43 28.45
C HIS A 473 -41.58 5.39 29.65
N LEU A 474 -41.81 6.68 29.28
CA LEU A 474 -42.67 7.77 29.82
C LEU A 474 -41.95 9.04 30.34
N PRO A 475 -42.40 10.27 29.97
CA PRO A 475 -41.65 11.53 30.14
C PRO A 475 -41.93 12.29 31.44
N PHE A 476 -42.41 11.63 32.50
CA PHE A 476 -42.72 12.30 33.77
C PHE A 476 -42.38 11.38 34.95
N THR A 477 -41.16 11.54 35.49
CA THR A 477 -40.65 11.22 36.84
C THR A 477 -39.11 11.09 36.76
N ASP A 478 -38.43 11.07 37.91
CA ASP A 478 -36.98 11.15 38.12
C ASP A 478 -36.16 9.97 37.48
N LEU A 479 -36.25 9.84 36.15
CA LEU A 479 -35.78 8.70 35.33
C LEU A 479 -34.26 8.55 35.32
N GLU A 480 -33.54 9.63 35.58
CA GLU A 480 -32.08 9.71 35.44
C GLU A 480 -31.38 8.95 36.58
N HIS A 481 -31.85 9.11 37.83
CA HIS A 481 -31.36 8.36 38.98
C HIS A 481 -31.71 6.87 38.89
N LYS A 482 -32.87 6.53 38.32
CA LYS A 482 -33.28 5.14 38.11
C LYS A 482 -32.37 4.43 37.10
N ARG A 483 -32.04 5.06 35.95
CA ARG A 483 -31.12 4.47 34.96
C ARG A 483 -29.71 4.26 35.48
N VAL A 484 -29.17 5.21 36.25
CA VAL A 484 -27.84 5.04 36.88
C VAL A 484 -27.87 3.88 37.88
N LYS A 485 -28.95 3.73 38.65
CA LYS A 485 -29.14 2.60 39.57
C LYS A 485 -29.23 1.27 38.84
N ASP A 486 -30.01 1.20 37.75
CA ASP A 486 -30.21 -0.02 36.97
C ASP A 486 -28.92 -0.44 36.24
N LEU A 487 -28.18 0.51 35.65
CA LEU A 487 -26.88 0.23 35.03
C LEU A 487 -25.82 -0.17 36.06
N ASN A 488 -25.77 0.46 37.24
CA ASN A 488 -24.86 0.03 38.30
C ASN A 488 -25.20 -1.37 38.81
N LEU A 489 -26.48 -1.74 38.89
CA LEU A 489 -26.91 -3.10 39.23
C LEU A 489 -26.47 -4.10 38.16
N TYR A 490 -26.67 -3.76 36.88
CA TYR A 490 -26.20 -4.56 35.74
C TYR A 490 -24.68 -4.78 35.78
N LEU A 491 -23.88 -3.72 35.99
CA LEU A 491 -22.42 -3.80 36.09
C LEU A 491 -21.96 -4.68 37.24
N LYS A 492 -22.59 -4.54 38.41
CA LYS A 492 -22.31 -5.36 39.57
C LYS A 492 -22.54 -6.84 39.25
N GLN A 493 -23.69 -7.19 38.67
CA GLN A 493 -24.02 -8.57 38.33
C GLN A 493 -23.15 -9.14 37.19
N LEU A 494 -22.76 -8.30 36.22
CA LEU A 494 -21.89 -8.69 35.11
C LEU A 494 -20.49 -9.08 35.61
N LEU A 495 -19.92 -8.29 36.53
CA LEU A 495 -18.59 -8.52 37.09
C LEU A 495 -18.58 -9.53 38.25
N SER A 496 -19.71 -9.70 38.96
CA SER A 496 -19.88 -10.73 39.99
C SER A 496 -20.40 -12.08 39.46
N GLY A 497 -20.58 -12.20 38.14
CA GLY A 497 -21.02 -13.44 37.49
C GLY A 497 -19.92 -14.50 37.42
N SER A 498 -20.02 -15.44 36.46
CA SER A 498 -18.99 -16.46 36.28
C SER A 498 -17.62 -15.85 35.93
N ARG A 499 -16.51 -16.46 36.38
CA ARG A 499 -15.14 -16.01 36.01
C ARG A 499 -14.95 -15.90 34.50
N LYS A 500 -15.62 -16.75 33.71
CA LYS A 500 -15.58 -16.75 32.24
C LYS A 500 -16.28 -15.52 31.63
N LEU A 501 -17.29 -14.99 32.31
CA LEU A 501 -18.03 -13.80 31.88
C LEU A 501 -17.30 -12.51 32.30
N ALA A 502 -16.84 -12.42 33.55
CA ALA A 502 -16.16 -11.24 34.07
C ALA A 502 -14.81 -10.98 33.39
N ASN A 503 -14.09 -12.05 33.02
CA ASN A 503 -12.82 -11.98 32.29
C ASN A 503 -12.99 -12.14 30.77
N ASN A 504 -14.20 -11.98 30.24
CA ASN A 504 -14.40 -12.00 28.80
C ASN A 504 -13.72 -10.79 28.15
N GLU A 505 -13.03 -10.98 27.02
CA GLU A 505 -12.30 -9.90 26.34
C GLU A 505 -13.18 -8.71 25.94
N LEU A 506 -14.46 -8.94 25.63
CA LEU A 506 -15.40 -7.84 25.32
C LEU A 506 -15.67 -6.99 26.55
N VAL A 507 -15.77 -7.60 27.73
CA VAL A 507 -15.95 -6.87 29.01
C VAL A 507 -14.67 -6.13 29.37
N LEU A 508 -13.51 -6.79 29.27
CA LEU A 508 -12.22 -6.19 29.60
C LEU A 508 -11.89 -5.00 28.68
N SER A 509 -12.02 -5.17 27.37
CA SER A 509 -11.76 -4.09 26.40
C SER A 509 -12.76 -2.94 26.48
N PHE A 510 -13.99 -3.18 26.96
CA PHE A 510 -14.97 -2.13 27.15
C PHE A 510 -14.58 -1.16 28.27
N PHE A 511 -13.93 -1.64 29.33
CA PHE A 511 -13.55 -0.84 30.50
C PHE A 511 -12.07 -0.44 30.55
N LEU A 512 -11.17 -1.27 30.01
CA LEU A 512 -9.73 -1.05 30.02
C LEU A 512 -9.31 -0.42 28.69
N ASN A 513 -9.40 0.90 28.63
CA ASN A 513 -9.03 1.71 27.47
C ASN A 513 -7.51 1.60 27.24
N TRP A 514 -7.05 0.70 26.37
CA TRP A 514 -5.61 0.49 26.16
C TRP A 514 -5.01 1.62 25.30
N SER A 515 -4.55 2.70 25.92
CA SER A 515 -3.29 3.36 25.56
C SER A 515 -2.85 4.48 26.53
N LYS A 516 -1.53 4.43 26.84
CA LYS A 516 -0.56 5.48 27.26
C LYS A 516 -0.60 6.08 28.69
N ASN A 517 0.40 5.69 29.49
CA ASN A 517 1.48 6.49 30.13
C ASN A 517 2.12 5.58 31.20
N THR A 518 3.45 5.40 31.33
CA THR A 518 4.44 6.38 31.82
C THR A 518 5.91 5.99 31.53
N LEU A 519 6.70 7.03 31.22
CA LEU A 519 8.11 7.34 31.58
C LEU A 519 9.31 6.57 30.97
N ALA A 520 9.98 7.31 30.07
CA ALA A 520 11.37 7.81 30.12
C ALA A 520 12.61 6.87 30.02
N GLU A 521 13.56 7.35 29.18
CA GLU A 521 15.00 7.00 29.03
C GLU A 521 15.31 5.61 28.43
N ASP A 522 16.15 5.42 27.40
CA ASP A 522 17.35 6.13 26.96
C ASP A 522 17.52 6.18 25.43
N SER A 523 18.23 7.22 25.00
CA SER A 523 18.59 7.59 23.63
C SER A 523 19.72 6.75 23.01
N SER A 524 19.55 6.36 21.74
CA SER A 524 20.65 6.42 20.75
C SER A 524 20.08 6.64 19.35
N SER A 525 20.34 7.84 18.81
CA SER A 525 19.80 8.36 17.55
C SER A 525 20.78 8.14 16.40
N VAL A 526 20.28 7.62 15.28
CA VAL A 526 20.89 7.79 13.95
C VAL A 526 20.03 8.81 13.18
N THR A 527 20.69 9.83 12.67
CA THR A 527 20.16 11.12 12.24
C THR A 527 19.44 11.05 10.88
N LEU A 528 18.13 11.37 10.86
CA LEU A 528 17.37 11.75 9.66
C LEU A 528 16.98 13.22 9.79
N GLY A 529 17.71 14.11 9.12
CA GLY A 529 17.35 15.51 8.83
C GLY A 529 17.10 16.44 10.04
N PRO A 530 17.14 17.77 9.87
CA PRO A 530 16.86 18.69 10.97
C PRO A 530 15.35 18.66 11.28
N GLN A 531 14.97 17.96 12.35
CA GLN A 531 13.66 18.15 12.98
C GLN A 531 13.59 19.57 13.52
N SER A 532 12.91 20.47 12.80
CA SER A 532 12.64 21.81 13.33
C SER A 532 11.58 21.70 14.43
N THR A 533 11.98 21.93 15.68
CA THR A 533 11.14 22.06 16.88
C THR A 533 10.30 23.34 16.91
N ASP A 534 10.05 23.96 15.76
CA ASP A 534 9.37 25.25 15.67
C ASP A 534 7.85 25.03 15.66
N HIS A 535 7.24 25.00 16.86
CA HIS A 535 5.81 24.90 17.11
C HIS A 535 4.99 26.10 16.61
N LYS A 536 5.53 26.94 15.72
CA LYS A 536 4.81 28.10 15.20
C LYS A 536 3.96 27.73 13.98
N PRO A 537 2.70 28.19 13.92
CA PRO A 537 1.86 28.01 12.75
C PRO A 537 2.54 28.63 11.53
N GLY A 538 2.55 27.91 10.42
CA GLY A 538 3.29 28.34 9.23
C GLY A 538 2.71 27.79 7.94
N VAL A 539 3.08 28.44 6.85
CA VAL A 539 2.78 28.02 5.47
C VAL A 539 4.10 27.85 4.72
N GLN A 540 4.23 26.76 3.98
CA GLN A 540 5.37 26.57 3.09
C GLN A 540 4.97 26.96 1.67
N LEU A 541 5.71 27.89 1.08
CA LEU A 541 5.48 28.38 -0.27
C LEU A 541 6.71 28.18 -1.14
N VAL A 542 6.48 27.93 -2.42
CA VAL A 542 7.48 28.15 -3.48
C VAL A 542 6.96 29.27 -4.37
N ILE A 543 7.76 30.32 -4.54
CA ILE A 543 7.39 31.48 -5.35
C ILE A 543 8.35 31.54 -6.53
N SER A 544 7.80 31.49 -7.75
CA SER A 544 8.55 31.63 -8.99
C SER A 544 8.01 32.81 -9.79
N TYR A 545 8.91 33.47 -10.53
CA TYR A 545 8.55 34.60 -11.35
C TYR A 545 9.32 34.53 -12.65
N GLU A 546 8.59 34.43 -13.77
CA GLU A 546 9.18 34.32 -15.10
C GLU A 546 8.41 35.20 -16.08
N SER A 547 9.14 36.04 -16.82
CA SER A 547 8.60 37.03 -17.75
C SER A 547 7.61 37.99 -17.07
N THR A 548 6.31 37.67 -17.11
CA THR A 548 5.24 38.45 -16.48
C THR A 548 4.30 37.58 -15.63
N HIS A 549 4.71 36.36 -15.31
CA HIS A 549 3.91 35.38 -14.59
C HIS A 549 4.51 35.15 -13.21
N LEU A 550 3.78 35.55 -12.18
CA LEU A 550 4.09 35.22 -10.80
C LEU A 550 3.33 33.96 -10.42
N THR A 551 4.05 32.89 -10.14
CA THR A 551 3.50 31.59 -9.76
C THR A 551 3.83 31.30 -8.30
N ILE A 552 2.81 30.97 -7.51
CA ILE A 552 2.94 30.67 -6.09
C ILE A 552 2.37 29.28 -5.85
N MET A 553 3.21 28.35 -5.40
CA MET A 553 2.76 27.03 -4.95
C MET A 553 2.62 27.04 -3.44
N LEU A 554 1.41 26.76 -2.95
CA LEU A 554 1.19 26.39 -1.56
C LEU A 554 1.47 24.90 -1.39
N LYS A 555 2.54 24.55 -0.69
CA LYS A 555 2.90 23.15 -0.42
C LYS A 555 2.15 22.61 0.79
N HIS A 556 2.57 23.03 1.98
CA HIS A 556 2.08 22.53 3.25
C HIS A 556 1.68 23.68 4.17
N MET A 557 0.80 23.40 5.13
CA MET A 557 0.71 24.19 6.35
C MET A 557 1.09 23.31 7.53
N ARG A 558 1.54 23.93 8.61
CA ARG A 558 1.87 23.24 9.85
C ARG A 558 1.30 23.93 11.06
N ASN A 559 0.95 23.13 12.06
CA ASN A 559 0.43 23.56 13.37
C ASN A 559 -0.68 24.64 13.30
N ILE A 560 -1.61 24.52 12.34
CA ILE A 560 -2.78 25.41 12.28
C ILE A 560 -3.92 24.87 13.14
N ARG A 561 -4.60 25.75 13.89
CA ARG A 561 -5.71 25.40 14.78
C ARG A 561 -6.82 26.44 14.71
N LEU A 562 -8.04 26.00 14.99
CA LEU A 562 -9.16 26.90 15.26
C LEU A 562 -9.01 27.51 16.67
N PRO A 563 -9.74 28.59 16.99
CA PRO A 563 -9.72 29.20 18.32
C PRO A 563 -10.14 28.25 19.46
N ASP A 564 -10.86 27.17 19.15
CA ASP A 564 -11.26 26.12 20.09
C ASP A 564 -10.20 25.01 20.25
N GLY A 565 -9.02 25.17 19.64
CA GLY A 565 -7.93 24.20 19.62
C GLY A 565 -8.12 23.04 18.65
N SER A 566 -9.26 22.94 17.95
CA SER A 566 -9.54 21.85 17.04
C SER A 566 -8.88 22.04 15.67
N ALA A 567 -8.63 20.92 14.97
CA ALA A 567 -8.06 20.96 13.62
C ALA A 567 -9.03 21.62 12.62
N PRO A 568 -8.58 22.59 11.80
CA PRO A 568 -9.42 23.29 10.82
C PRO A 568 -9.66 22.47 9.54
N SER A 569 -10.72 22.80 8.81
CA SER A 569 -10.86 22.46 7.38
C SER A 569 -10.42 23.68 6.57
N ALA A 570 -9.11 23.84 6.41
CA ALA A 570 -8.49 25.09 5.99
C ALA A 570 -8.48 25.30 4.47
N HIS A 571 -8.59 26.54 4.02
CA HIS A 571 -8.23 27.01 2.69
C HIS A 571 -7.43 28.33 2.80
N ALA A 572 -6.60 28.61 1.81
CA ALA A 572 -5.85 29.86 1.71
C ALA A 572 -6.46 30.78 0.66
N GLU A 573 -6.45 32.08 0.95
CA GLU A 573 -6.80 33.17 0.07
C GLU A 573 -5.57 34.03 -0.17
N PHE A 574 -5.20 34.23 -1.43
CA PHE A 574 -4.05 35.00 -1.87
C PHE A 574 -4.51 36.32 -2.47
N TYR A 575 -3.79 37.39 -2.16
CA TYR A 575 -4.00 38.73 -2.67
C TYR A 575 -2.65 39.33 -3.07
N LEU A 576 -2.57 39.92 -4.26
CA LEU A 576 -1.36 40.59 -4.74
C LEU A 576 -1.53 42.11 -4.63
N LEU A 577 -0.90 42.70 -3.62
CA LEU A 577 -1.04 44.11 -3.29
C LEU A 577 0.03 44.97 -4.02
N PRO A 578 -0.30 46.24 -4.38
CA PRO A 578 -1.61 46.87 -4.23
C PRO A 578 -2.64 46.27 -5.21
N ASP A 579 -3.86 46.04 -4.71
CA ASP A 579 -4.99 45.49 -5.46
C ASP A 579 -6.14 46.51 -5.48
N PRO A 580 -5.99 47.63 -6.22
CA PRO A 580 -6.95 48.74 -6.18
C PRO A 580 -8.35 48.36 -6.70
N TYR A 581 -8.47 47.24 -7.42
CA TYR A 581 -9.73 46.77 -8.00
C TYR A 581 -10.28 45.51 -7.31
N GLU A 582 -9.62 45.01 -6.25
CA GLU A 582 -9.97 43.78 -5.52
C GLU A 582 -10.09 42.51 -6.39
N VAL A 583 -9.41 42.48 -7.55
CA VAL A 583 -9.48 41.37 -8.52
C VAL A 583 -8.35 40.35 -8.36
N SER A 584 -7.37 40.63 -7.50
CA SER A 584 -6.22 39.76 -7.28
C SER A 584 -6.54 38.55 -6.38
N ARG A 585 -7.77 38.46 -5.83
CA ARG A 585 -8.12 37.35 -4.96
C ARG A 585 -8.02 36.02 -5.70
N ARG A 586 -7.28 35.08 -5.13
CA ARG A 586 -7.21 33.68 -5.55
C ARG A 586 -7.42 32.79 -4.34
N LYS A 587 -8.05 31.64 -4.50
CA LYS A 587 -8.43 30.76 -3.38
C LYS A 587 -8.09 29.31 -3.70
N THR A 588 -7.52 28.61 -2.72
CA THR A 588 -7.24 27.17 -2.82
C THR A 588 -8.48 26.34 -2.49
N ARG A 589 -8.43 25.04 -2.79
CA ARG A 589 -9.42 24.10 -2.28
C ARG A 589 -9.36 24.04 -0.76
N THR A 590 -10.47 23.61 -0.17
CA THR A 590 -10.54 23.35 1.27
C THR A 590 -9.95 21.98 1.55
N ALA A 591 -8.92 21.92 2.39
CA ALA A 591 -8.34 20.68 2.87
C ALA A 591 -9.27 19.99 3.89
N PRO A 592 -9.23 18.65 3.99
CA PRO A 592 -9.88 17.91 5.07
C PRO A 592 -9.43 18.39 6.46
N LYS A 593 -10.16 18.01 7.50
CA LYS A 593 -9.91 18.43 8.88
C LYS A 593 -8.50 17.98 9.34
N SER A 594 -7.53 18.91 9.37
CA SER A 594 -6.13 18.65 9.69
C SER A 594 -5.42 19.91 10.20
N SER A 595 -4.50 19.74 11.16
CA SER A 595 -3.59 20.79 11.61
C SER A 595 -2.34 20.93 10.73
N ASP A 596 -2.08 19.94 9.89
CA ASP A 596 -0.94 19.91 8.97
C ASP A 596 -1.45 19.47 7.57
N PRO A 597 -2.23 20.30 6.85
CA PRO A 597 -2.73 19.96 5.52
C PRO A 597 -1.66 20.08 4.43
N THR A 598 -1.75 19.20 3.42
CA THR A 598 -0.96 19.27 2.18
C THR A 598 -1.83 19.72 1.01
N TYR A 599 -1.43 20.80 0.35
CA TYR A 599 -2.12 21.37 -0.81
C TYR A 599 -1.42 20.98 -2.11
N ASN A 600 -0.14 21.35 -2.26
CA ASN A 600 0.57 21.40 -3.54
C ASN A 600 -0.30 22.04 -4.64
N GLU A 601 -0.93 23.18 -4.32
CA GLU A 601 -1.80 23.92 -5.23
C GLU A 601 -1.09 25.15 -5.75
N ILE A 602 -1.25 25.42 -7.05
CA ILE A 602 -0.63 26.55 -7.73
C ILE A 602 -1.64 27.68 -7.88
N VAL A 603 -1.18 28.88 -7.57
CA VAL A 603 -1.85 30.15 -7.85
C VAL A 603 -0.98 30.93 -8.82
N VAL A 604 -1.58 31.40 -9.93
CA VAL A 604 -0.88 32.19 -10.95
C VAL A 604 -1.48 33.59 -11.02
N TYR A 605 -0.58 34.57 -11.11
CA TYR A 605 -0.87 35.95 -11.43
C TYR A 605 -0.20 36.32 -12.75
N ASP A 606 -1.02 36.56 -13.77
CA ASP A 606 -0.56 37.01 -15.08
C ASP A 606 -0.34 38.52 -15.09
N LYS A 607 0.47 39.00 -16.03
CA LYS A 607 0.73 40.43 -16.28
C LYS A 607 1.35 41.16 -15.07
N VAL A 608 2.12 40.46 -14.25
CA VAL A 608 2.94 41.06 -13.19
C VAL A 608 4.24 41.55 -13.83
N THR A 609 4.37 42.85 -14.09
CA THR A 609 5.54 43.44 -14.77
C THR A 609 6.76 43.63 -13.87
N GLU A 610 6.55 43.76 -12.57
CA GLU A 610 7.63 43.89 -11.57
C GLU A 610 7.20 43.35 -10.20
N LEU A 611 8.17 42.85 -9.43
CA LEU A 611 7.98 42.41 -8.04
C LEU A 611 8.25 43.52 -7.01
N LYS A 612 8.96 44.58 -7.40
CA LYS A 612 9.29 45.70 -6.51
C LYS A 612 8.01 46.43 -6.09
N GLY A 613 7.89 46.71 -4.79
CA GLY A 613 6.68 47.34 -4.22
C GLY A 613 5.44 46.44 -4.13
N ARG A 614 5.51 45.18 -4.57
CA ARG A 614 4.41 44.21 -4.45
C ARG A 614 4.49 43.43 -3.13
N ILE A 615 3.33 43.19 -2.53
CA ILE A 615 3.18 42.36 -1.33
C ILE A 615 2.20 41.23 -1.64
N LEU A 616 2.61 40.00 -1.39
CA LEU A 616 1.71 38.86 -1.39
C LEU A 616 1.11 38.71 0.01
N LYS A 617 -0.20 38.94 0.12
CA LYS A 617 -0.97 38.69 1.34
C LYS A 617 -1.65 37.34 1.24
N LEU A 618 -1.39 36.46 2.20
CA LEU A 618 -2.00 35.14 2.32
C LEU A 618 -2.83 35.10 3.60
N VAL A 619 -4.09 34.68 3.48
CA VAL A 619 -5.03 34.53 4.60
C VAL A 619 -5.56 33.11 4.63
N VAL A 620 -5.44 32.44 5.78
CA VAL A 620 -5.95 31.08 6.01
C VAL A 620 -7.28 31.16 6.75
N LYS A 621 -8.29 30.45 6.25
CA LYS A 621 -9.64 30.39 6.83
C LYS A 621 -10.18 28.96 6.87
N SER A 622 -11.10 28.70 7.80
CA SER A 622 -11.86 27.45 7.89
C SER A 622 -13.34 27.76 8.11
N LYS A 623 -14.19 27.40 7.14
CA LYS A 623 -15.64 27.70 7.15
C LYS A 623 -15.99 29.16 7.48
N GLY A 624 -15.15 30.11 7.03
CA GLY A 624 -15.31 31.55 7.29
C GLY A 624 -14.54 32.07 8.50
N THR A 625 -14.16 31.19 9.44
CA THR A 625 -13.34 31.54 10.60
C THR A 625 -11.90 31.79 10.20
N PHE A 626 -11.31 32.88 10.68
CA PHE A 626 -9.89 33.21 10.48
C PHE A 626 -8.99 32.24 11.26
N VAL A 627 -7.93 31.76 10.61
CA VAL A 627 -6.94 30.84 11.21
C VAL A 627 -5.57 31.52 11.34
N GLY A 628 -5.18 32.33 10.36
CA GLY A 628 -3.91 33.05 10.37
C GLY A 628 -3.66 33.80 9.07
N ALA A 629 -2.71 34.72 9.05
CA ALA A 629 -2.31 35.41 7.82
C ALA A 629 -0.83 35.77 7.81
N VAL A 630 -0.28 35.99 6.61
CA VAL A 630 1.09 36.47 6.42
C VAL A 630 1.14 37.44 5.23
N ASN A 631 1.98 38.47 5.37
CA ASN A 631 2.30 39.41 4.30
C ASN A 631 3.76 39.21 3.89
N ILE A 632 4.00 38.96 2.60
CA ILE A 632 5.31 38.63 2.06
C ILE A 632 5.70 39.69 1.05
N GLN A 633 6.81 40.39 1.30
CA GLN A 633 7.34 41.38 0.37
C GLN A 633 8.07 40.67 -0.76
N LEU A 634 7.53 40.73 -1.99
CA LEU A 634 8.02 39.91 -3.10
C LEU A 634 9.44 40.27 -3.56
N SER A 635 9.87 41.51 -3.36
CA SER A 635 11.23 41.96 -3.68
C SER A 635 12.34 41.35 -2.83
N SER A 636 12.02 40.79 -1.66
CA SER A 636 12.99 40.15 -0.75
C SER A 636 12.91 38.62 -0.74
N VAL A 637 12.12 38.04 -1.64
CA VAL A 637 11.92 36.59 -1.72
C VAL A 637 13.02 35.97 -2.58
N GLN A 638 13.66 34.93 -2.07
CA GLN A 638 14.44 34.00 -2.89
C GLN A 638 13.47 33.16 -3.72
N LEU A 639 13.51 33.35 -5.03
CA LEU A 639 12.61 32.67 -5.96
C LEU A 639 13.04 31.21 -6.15
N ASN A 640 12.07 30.34 -6.46
CA ASN A 640 12.25 28.91 -6.72
C ASN A 640 12.78 28.09 -5.52
N GLU A 641 12.70 28.64 -4.31
CA GLU A 641 13.07 27.93 -3.07
C GLU A 641 11.84 27.59 -2.22
N GLU A 642 11.89 26.46 -1.53
CA GLU A 642 10.90 26.08 -0.54
C GLU A 642 11.14 26.83 0.76
N LYS A 643 10.22 27.73 1.13
CA LYS A 643 10.38 28.56 2.33
C LYS A 643 9.14 28.51 3.22
N TRP A 644 9.37 28.29 4.51
CA TRP A 644 8.35 28.43 5.54
C TRP A 644 8.18 29.90 5.92
N TYR A 645 6.94 30.36 5.89
CA TYR A 645 6.53 31.69 6.34
C TYR A 645 5.63 31.54 7.57
N PRO A 646 5.93 32.24 8.69
CA PRO A 646 5.12 32.18 9.88
C PRO A 646 3.75 32.83 9.65
N LEU A 647 2.69 32.19 10.12
CA LEU A 647 1.36 32.79 10.15
C LEU A 647 1.22 33.66 11.40
N GLY A 648 0.95 34.95 11.21
CA GLY A 648 0.56 35.86 12.28
C GLY A 648 -0.89 35.62 12.71
N ASN A 649 -1.14 35.79 14.01
CA ASN A 649 -2.47 35.70 14.66
C ASN A 649 -3.18 34.34 14.57
N SER A 650 -2.48 33.22 14.80
CA SER A 650 -3.16 32.04 15.35
C SER A 650 -3.34 32.30 16.84
N ILE A 651 -4.57 32.34 17.34
CA ILE A 651 -4.80 32.30 18.79
C ILE A 651 -4.19 30.97 19.26
N ILE A 652 -3.14 31.05 20.08
CA ILE A 652 -2.40 29.91 20.66
C ILE A 652 -3.35 29.06 21.51
#